data_AF-A0A250L396-F1
#
_entry.id   AF-A0A250L396-F1
#
_cell.length_a   1.000
_cell.length_b   1.000
_cell.length_c   1.000
_cell.angle_alpha   90.00
_cell.angle_beta   90.00
_cell.angle_gamma   90.00
#
_symmetry.space_group_name_H-M   'P 1'
#
loop_
_entity.id
_entity.type
_entity.pdbx_description
1 polymer ?
#
loop_
_entity_poly.entity_id
_entity_poly.type
_entity_poly.pdbx_seq_one_letter_code
_entity_poly.pdbx_strand_id
1 'polypeptide(L)'
;MLRQPLAAGVVALCAGAVLSLGVALLVREQWQGAVHTRFERRTTHVTAMLRHELQSGAAVLEGARGAFNLVPGMTPEQWRRYAEMLDLDSGRSPVRQIGYAPLPPATRTALAGAKPLPAGTLATAALSAPASNSPVVRFGAFDAAPLARALQTGDVALGVHPADDDTSREARTFTLFLPVAVSPRAAATPPGPRENGADGVLFAALSPRRLVERALDAERGIDVWITAGGDRRAIVSVETTTDEASASPDLMRRTDELNFGGTVLTLAYSADGRPSATGAQRAAGTVLAAGLIASIAFAVLIHALLRGRSAADPGASSRGILNEARMMGIIRSSMEAIITIDEKQTVVIFNPMAEQVFGVSAMEAIGAPLSRFIPERFRAAHAKHVDQFGVTGVSERQMGRQRVLFGLRANGEEFPIEASISQIRDASGKLYTVMLRDITERQRADNALKQSREELRELSANLQNVREEEKTRIARELHDDLGQQLTALKMDLSVVEQQLRVPGRTQPDEDVQTHLQGMRRLIDATVASVRRIAADLRPVMLDDLGLVPAIEWLANDFTNRYGIDVERHIETGGLTFTSAGATTLFRIVQEALTNVARHADATRVALRLDVEEGFCVLRVADNGRGSAPGGPAHEDKSFGLIGIRERAHMLGGSVTIDTALARGFSITVAFPLSTVQQETPIT
;
A
#
# COMPACT_ATOMS: atom_id res chain seq x y z
N MET A 1 36.18 36.89 -20.46
CA MET A 1 36.95 35.65 -20.73
C MET A 1 36.17 34.54 -21.49
N LEU A 2 34.93 34.74 -21.97
CA LEU A 2 34.23 33.76 -22.85
C LEU A 2 34.03 34.31 -24.28
N ARG A 3 35.09 34.43 -25.08
CA ARG A 3 34.99 34.75 -26.53
C ARG A 3 35.14 33.54 -27.45
N GLN A 4 35.24 32.32 -26.90
CA GLN A 4 35.35 31.10 -27.68
C GLN A 4 34.09 30.24 -27.49
N PRO A 5 33.34 29.89 -28.55
CA PRO A 5 32.13 29.07 -28.46
C PRO A 5 32.40 27.66 -27.92
N LEU A 6 33.64 27.18 -28.02
CA LEU A 6 34.11 25.95 -27.38
C LEU A 6 34.09 26.07 -25.85
N ALA A 7 34.58 27.18 -25.30
CA ALA A 7 34.60 27.41 -23.85
C ALA A 7 33.18 27.46 -23.27
N ALA A 8 32.22 28.08 -23.97
CA ALA A 8 30.83 28.13 -23.54
C ALA A 8 30.14 26.74 -23.54
N GLY A 9 30.41 25.90 -24.54
CA GLY A 9 29.91 24.53 -24.58
C GLY A 9 30.51 23.65 -23.47
N VAL A 10 31.81 23.79 -23.20
CA VAL A 10 32.48 23.06 -22.10
C VAL A 10 31.91 23.48 -20.75
N VAL A 11 31.71 24.78 -20.51
CA VAL A 11 31.09 25.28 -19.27
C VAL A 11 29.67 24.75 -19.11
N ALA A 12 28.86 24.72 -20.18
CA ALA A 12 27.51 24.18 -20.15
C ALA A 12 27.48 22.67 -19.85
N LEU A 13 28.41 21.91 -20.44
CA LEU A 13 28.56 20.47 -20.16
C LEU A 13 28.95 20.23 -18.71
N CYS A 14 29.94 20.96 -18.19
CA CYS A 14 30.38 20.84 -16.80
C CYS A 14 29.25 21.20 -15.83
N ALA A 15 28.53 22.29 -16.07
CA ALA A 15 27.40 22.70 -15.25
C ALA A 15 26.28 21.66 -15.24
N GLY A 16 25.92 21.12 -16.42
CA GLY A 16 24.92 20.07 -16.53
C GLY A 16 25.34 18.73 -15.91
N ALA A 17 26.61 18.34 -16.04
CA ALA A 17 27.15 17.15 -15.39
C ALA A 17 27.14 17.27 -13.85
N VAL A 18 27.53 18.43 -13.31
CA VAL A 18 27.45 18.71 -11.87
C VAL A 18 26.00 18.69 -11.37
N LEU A 19 25.07 19.29 -12.11
CA LEU A 19 23.64 19.26 -11.77
C LEU A 19 23.10 17.82 -11.77
N SER A 20 23.44 17.04 -12.79
CA SER A 20 23.02 15.64 -12.93
C SER A 20 23.56 14.77 -11.80
N LEU A 21 24.82 15.00 -11.41
CA LEU A 21 25.44 14.37 -10.25
C LEU A 21 24.71 14.74 -8.95
N GLY A 22 24.36 16.02 -8.77
CA GLY A 22 23.57 16.47 -7.65
C GLY A 22 22.21 15.78 -7.56
N VAL A 23 21.46 15.70 -8.67
CA VAL A 23 20.14 15.04 -8.70
C VAL A 23 20.28 13.54 -8.42
N ALA A 24 21.28 12.87 -8.98
CA ALA A 24 21.48 11.44 -8.75
C ALA A 24 21.87 11.11 -7.31
N LEU A 25 22.69 11.95 -6.67
CA LEU A 25 23.01 11.82 -5.25
C LEU A 25 21.76 12.01 -4.39
N LEU A 26 20.92 13.00 -4.73
CA LEU A 26 19.65 13.26 -4.04
C LEU A 26 18.65 12.10 -4.22
N VAL A 27 18.52 11.55 -5.43
CA VAL A 27 17.68 10.38 -5.68
C VAL A 27 18.15 9.17 -4.89
N ARG A 28 19.47 8.95 -4.80
CA ARG A 28 20.06 7.88 -3.99
C ARG A 28 19.72 8.06 -2.51
N GLU A 29 19.91 9.25 -1.95
CA GLU A 29 19.58 9.57 -0.56
C GLU A 29 18.10 9.40 -0.27
N GLN A 30 17.21 9.89 -1.14
CA GLN A 30 15.77 9.72 -0.96
C GLN A 30 15.34 8.25 -1.02
N TRP A 31 15.92 7.46 -1.93
CA TRP A 31 15.66 6.03 -1.99
C TRP A 31 16.11 5.30 -0.72
N GLN A 32 17.31 5.61 -0.22
CA GLN A 32 17.81 5.04 1.02
C GLN A 32 16.92 5.40 2.21
N GLY A 33 16.50 6.68 2.32
CA GLY A 33 15.56 7.13 3.34
C GLY A 33 14.21 6.41 3.27
N ALA A 34 13.66 6.24 2.06
CA ALA A 34 12.40 5.55 1.86
C ALA A 34 12.47 4.05 2.24
N VAL A 35 13.59 3.40 1.95
CA VAL A 35 13.84 1.99 2.33
C VAL A 35 13.95 1.85 3.84
N HIS A 36 14.71 2.74 4.51
CA HIS A 36 14.85 2.71 5.96
C HIS A 36 13.51 2.95 6.65
N THR A 37 12.76 3.96 6.22
CA THR A 37 11.40 4.26 6.74
C THR A 37 10.45 3.07 6.55
N ARG A 38 10.56 2.38 5.40
CA ARG A 38 9.75 1.17 5.14
C ARG A 38 10.14 0.04 6.09
N PHE A 39 11.43 -0.20 6.31
CA PHE A 39 11.90 -1.20 7.27
C PHE A 39 11.43 -0.89 8.70
N GLU A 40 11.53 0.37 9.13
CA GLU A 40 11.02 0.80 10.43
C GLU A 40 9.51 0.58 10.56
N ARG A 41 8.73 0.91 9.53
CA ARG A 41 7.28 0.71 9.56
C ARG A 41 6.91 -0.77 9.66
N ARG A 42 7.59 -1.62 8.90
CA ARG A 42 7.34 -3.07 8.89
C ARG A 42 7.73 -3.73 10.21
N THR A 43 8.89 -3.39 10.78
CA THR A 43 9.33 -3.89 12.09
C THR A 43 8.42 -3.43 13.24
N THR A 44 7.92 -2.20 13.17
CA THR A 44 6.89 -1.69 14.11
C THR A 44 5.60 -2.50 13.98
N HIS A 45 5.19 -2.84 12.75
CA HIS A 45 4.01 -3.66 12.50
C HIS A 45 4.17 -5.09 13.04
N VAL A 46 5.34 -5.72 12.85
CA VAL A 46 5.67 -7.03 13.44
C VAL A 46 5.58 -6.95 14.98
N THR A 47 6.16 -5.92 15.60
CA THR A 47 6.08 -5.71 17.06
C THR A 47 4.63 -5.59 17.55
N ALA A 48 3.80 -4.84 16.82
CA ALA A 48 2.39 -4.65 17.15
C ALA A 48 1.58 -5.96 17.02
N MET A 49 1.85 -6.74 15.97
CA MET A 49 1.23 -8.06 15.77
C MET A 49 1.62 -9.04 16.89
N LEU A 50 2.89 -9.07 17.30
CA LEU A 50 3.33 -9.90 18.42
C LEU A 50 2.65 -9.53 19.73
N ARG A 51 2.51 -8.23 20.01
CA ARG A 51 1.74 -7.74 21.15
C ARG A 51 0.28 -8.21 21.08
N HIS A 52 -0.34 -8.13 19.91
CA HIS A 52 -1.71 -8.55 19.72
C HIS A 52 -1.90 -10.05 19.96
N GLU A 53 -0.99 -10.89 19.46
CA GLU A 53 -1.04 -12.34 19.69
C GLU A 53 -0.83 -12.72 21.18
N LEU A 54 0.05 -12.00 21.89
CA LEU A 54 0.17 -12.15 23.36
C LEU A 54 -1.11 -11.74 24.10
N GLN A 55 -1.77 -10.66 23.67
CA GLN A 55 -3.06 -10.22 24.21
C GLN A 55 -4.18 -11.23 23.94
N SER A 56 -4.18 -11.86 22.76
CA SER A 56 -5.11 -12.93 22.41
C SER A 56 -4.96 -14.13 23.36
N GLY A 57 -3.72 -14.55 23.64
CA GLY A 57 -3.44 -15.60 24.63
C GLY A 57 -3.89 -15.23 26.04
N ALA A 58 -3.73 -13.97 26.44
CA ALA A 58 -4.23 -13.47 27.72
C ALA A 58 -5.76 -13.49 27.80
N ALA A 59 -6.46 -13.14 26.72
CA ALA A 59 -7.92 -13.19 26.66
C ALA A 59 -8.46 -14.62 26.82
N VAL A 60 -7.76 -15.62 26.28
CA VAL A 60 -8.09 -17.05 26.50
C VAL A 60 -8.01 -17.41 27.99
N LEU A 61 -6.99 -16.93 28.71
CA LEU A 61 -6.87 -17.15 30.16
C LEU A 61 -7.95 -16.43 30.95
N GLU A 62 -8.33 -15.23 30.54
CA GLU A 62 -9.43 -14.49 31.17
C GLU A 62 -10.78 -15.21 30.99
N GLY A 63 -11.04 -15.75 29.80
CA GLY A 63 -12.19 -16.62 29.56
C GLY A 63 -12.17 -17.86 30.46
N ALA A 64 -11.00 -18.48 30.60
CA ALA A 64 -10.82 -19.65 31.46
C ALA A 64 -11.02 -19.31 32.95
N ARG A 65 -10.60 -18.13 33.40
CA ARG A 65 -10.87 -17.61 34.75
C ARG A 65 -12.37 -17.45 34.99
N GLY A 66 -13.09 -16.92 34.00
CA GLY A 66 -14.55 -16.86 34.03
C GLY A 66 -15.20 -18.24 34.19
N ALA A 67 -14.78 -19.22 33.37
CA ALA A 67 -15.28 -20.59 33.46
C ALA A 67 -14.95 -21.27 34.80
N PHE A 68 -13.75 -21.03 35.33
CA PHE A 68 -13.30 -21.58 36.61
C PHE A 68 -14.08 -21.01 37.80
N ASN A 69 -14.44 -19.72 37.74
CA ASN A 69 -15.26 -19.07 38.77
C ASN A 69 -16.72 -19.56 38.72
N LEU A 70 -17.25 -19.88 37.54
CA LEU A 70 -18.60 -20.43 37.38
C LEU A 70 -18.75 -21.87 37.89
N VAL A 71 -17.69 -22.67 37.76
CA VAL A 71 -17.67 -24.07 38.20
C VAL A 71 -16.46 -24.29 39.11
N PRO A 72 -16.53 -23.84 40.38
CA PRO A 72 -15.46 -24.07 41.35
C PRO A 72 -15.20 -25.58 41.51
N GLY A 73 -13.94 -25.99 41.44
CA GLY A 73 -13.57 -27.41 41.54
C GLY A 73 -13.83 -28.24 40.29
N MET A 74 -13.81 -27.60 39.11
CA MET A 74 -13.98 -28.26 37.80
C MET A 74 -13.17 -29.55 37.67
N THR A 75 -13.81 -30.64 37.23
CA THR A 75 -13.13 -31.94 37.05
C THR A 75 -12.23 -31.95 35.81
N PRO A 76 -11.22 -32.84 35.73
CA PRO A 76 -10.39 -32.99 34.54
C PRO A 76 -11.17 -33.19 33.23
N GLU A 77 -12.31 -33.90 33.28
CA GLU A 77 -13.18 -34.12 32.11
C GLU A 77 -13.91 -32.84 31.69
N GLN A 78 -14.40 -32.06 32.64
CA GLN A 78 -15.05 -30.77 32.35
C GLN A 78 -14.05 -29.77 31.77
N TRP A 79 -12.84 -29.73 32.32
CA TRP A 79 -11.73 -28.92 31.80
C TRP A 79 -11.35 -29.32 30.37
N ARG A 80 -11.31 -30.62 30.09
CA ARG A 80 -11.01 -31.14 28.74
C ARG A 80 -12.06 -30.68 27.72
N ARG A 81 -13.35 -30.81 28.04
CA ARG A 81 -14.43 -30.32 27.16
C ARG A 81 -14.37 -28.81 26.95
N TYR A 82 -14.06 -28.04 28.01
CA TYR A 82 -13.84 -26.60 27.88
C TYR A 82 -12.71 -26.28 26.91
N ALA A 83 -11.57 -26.96 27.04
CA ALA A 83 -10.42 -26.76 26.17
C ALA A 83 -10.68 -27.21 24.71
N GLU A 84 -11.47 -28.27 24.49
CA GLU A 84 -11.89 -28.70 23.15
C GLU A 84 -12.72 -27.62 22.43
N MET A 85 -13.57 -26.88 23.16
CA MET A 85 -14.34 -25.76 22.58
C MET A 85 -13.45 -24.57 22.17
N LEU A 86 -12.24 -24.44 22.73
CA LEU A 86 -11.31 -23.37 22.38
C LEU A 86 -10.53 -23.63 21.08
N ASP A 87 -10.62 -24.83 20.50
CA ASP A 87 -9.98 -25.23 19.24
C ASP A 87 -8.49 -24.83 19.14
N LEU A 88 -7.73 -25.15 20.19
CA LEU A 88 -6.31 -24.80 20.35
C LEU A 88 -5.40 -25.48 19.30
N ASP A 89 -5.88 -26.56 18.68
CA ASP A 89 -5.12 -27.38 17.73
C ASP A 89 -5.21 -26.89 16.27
N SER A 90 -6.16 -26.00 15.95
CA SER A 90 -6.42 -25.45 14.60
C SER A 90 -5.25 -24.70 13.93
N GLY A 91 -4.11 -24.56 14.59
CA GLY A 91 -2.93 -23.83 14.11
C GLY A 91 -3.10 -22.31 14.11
N ARG A 92 -4.32 -21.79 14.35
CA ARG A 92 -4.62 -20.35 14.36
C ARG A 92 -4.36 -19.67 15.71
N SER A 93 -4.35 -20.43 16.80
CA SER A 93 -4.08 -19.91 18.15
C SER A 93 -2.60 -20.05 18.51
N PRO A 94 -1.98 -19.00 19.11
CA PRO A 94 -0.64 -19.12 19.68
C PRO A 94 -0.64 -19.98 20.95
N VAL A 95 -1.80 -20.16 21.60
CA VAL A 95 -1.95 -21.00 22.80
C VAL A 95 -1.90 -22.47 22.39
N ARG A 96 -0.87 -23.17 22.88
CA ARG A 96 -0.70 -24.61 22.68
C ARG A 96 -1.40 -25.41 23.78
N GLN A 97 -1.41 -24.87 25.00
CA GLN A 97 -1.87 -25.61 26.17
C GLN A 97 -2.42 -24.64 27.22
N ILE A 98 -3.48 -25.04 27.91
CA ILE A 98 -4.09 -24.30 29.01
C ILE A 98 -4.32 -25.21 30.20
N GLY A 99 -4.15 -24.69 31.42
CA GLY A 99 -4.36 -25.47 32.63
C GLY A 99 -4.52 -24.63 33.89
N TYR A 100 -4.68 -25.35 34.99
CA TYR A 100 -4.77 -24.82 36.34
C TYR A 100 -3.78 -25.55 37.25
N ALA A 101 -3.04 -24.79 38.07
CA ALA A 101 -2.17 -25.32 39.10
C ALA A 101 -2.50 -24.71 40.47
N PRO A 102 -2.83 -25.53 41.49
CA PRO A 102 -2.97 -25.04 42.85
C PRO A 102 -1.61 -24.58 43.39
N LEU A 103 -1.62 -23.49 44.16
CA LEU A 103 -0.43 -22.94 44.78
C LEU A 103 -0.43 -23.25 46.29
N PRO A 104 0.45 -24.15 46.76
CA PRO A 104 0.53 -24.48 48.19
C PRO A 104 0.75 -23.22 49.04
N PRO A 105 0.20 -23.14 50.27
CA PRO A 105 0.38 -21.99 51.15
C PRO A 105 1.85 -21.61 51.40
N ALA A 106 2.72 -22.62 51.49
CA ALA A 106 4.16 -22.43 51.63
C ALA A 106 4.77 -21.73 50.39
N THR A 107 4.38 -22.13 49.19
CA THR A 107 4.81 -21.51 47.93
C THR A 107 4.31 -20.08 47.82
N ARG A 108 3.04 -19.80 48.17
CA ARG A 108 2.48 -18.44 48.14
C ARG A 108 3.22 -17.50 49.08
N THR A 109 3.51 -17.96 50.30
CA THR A 109 4.28 -17.18 51.29
C THR A 109 5.72 -16.91 50.82
N ALA A 110 6.34 -17.88 50.15
CA ALA A 110 7.67 -17.71 49.58
C ALA A 110 7.69 -16.73 48.39
N LEU A 111 6.71 -16.82 47.48
CA LEU A 111 6.55 -15.92 46.33
C LEU A 111 6.23 -14.47 46.75
N ALA A 112 5.59 -14.29 47.90
CA ALA A 112 5.37 -12.96 48.51
C ALA A 112 6.65 -12.35 49.13
N GLY A 113 7.78 -13.08 49.12
CA GLY A 113 9.06 -12.61 49.66
C GLY A 113 9.26 -12.80 51.17
N ALA A 114 8.33 -13.46 51.86
CA ALA A 114 8.38 -13.66 53.30
C ALA A 114 9.21 -14.88 53.75
N LYS A 115 9.51 -15.81 52.82
CA LYS A 115 10.32 -17.03 53.06
C LYS A 115 11.15 -17.40 51.82
N PRO A 116 12.28 -18.13 51.98
CA PRO A 116 13.03 -18.65 50.83
C PRO A 116 12.18 -19.63 50.00
N LEU A 117 12.39 -19.62 48.68
CA LEU A 117 11.70 -20.51 47.73
C LEU A 117 12.00 -21.99 48.07
N PRO A 118 11.00 -22.89 48.02
CA PRO A 118 11.23 -24.31 48.27
C PRO A 118 12.19 -24.89 47.21
N ALA A 119 13.07 -25.79 47.63
CA ALA A 119 13.96 -26.50 46.73
C ALA A 119 13.16 -27.53 45.90
N GLY A 120 12.91 -27.24 44.62
CA GLY A 120 12.21 -28.14 43.69
C GLY A 120 11.01 -27.49 43.00
N THR A 121 9.96 -28.27 42.76
CA THR A 121 8.73 -27.83 42.08
C THR A 121 7.92 -26.86 42.96
N LEU A 122 7.63 -25.68 42.44
CA LEU A 122 6.79 -24.67 43.09
C LEU A 122 5.31 -25.06 43.06
N ALA A 123 4.85 -25.57 41.93
CA ALA A 123 3.49 -26.04 41.72
C ALA A 123 3.39 -27.02 40.56
N THR A 124 2.39 -27.90 40.60
CA THR A 124 2.12 -28.91 39.57
C THR A 124 0.72 -28.69 39.03
N ALA A 125 0.55 -28.71 37.71
CA ALA A 125 -0.76 -28.57 37.09
C ALA A 125 -1.72 -29.69 37.54
N ALA A 126 -2.86 -29.31 38.11
CA ALA A 126 -3.95 -30.22 38.45
C ALA A 126 -4.91 -30.43 37.28
N LEU A 127 -5.08 -29.40 36.43
CA LEU A 127 -5.82 -29.47 35.18
C LEU A 127 -4.91 -29.02 34.04
N SER A 128 -4.99 -29.68 32.89
CA SER A 128 -4.20 -29.35 31.71
C SER A 128 -4.82 -29.94 30.45
N ALA A 129 -4.85 -29.15 29.37
CA ALA A 129 -5.32 -29.57 28.05
C ALA A 129 -4.59 -28.79 26.93
N PRO A 130 -4.33 -29.39 25.75
CA PRO A 130 -4.70 -30.73 25.33
C PRO A 130 -3.88 -31.82 26.05
N ALA A 131 -4.46 -33.02 26.19
CA ALA A 131 -3.86 -34.16 26.91
C ALA A 131 -2.89 -34.99 26.04
N SER A 132 -2.36 -34.43 24.95
CA SER A 132 -1.48 -35.16 24.01
C SER A 132 -0.10 -35.39 24.63
N ASN A 133 0.17 -36.60 25.13
CA ASN A 133 1.45 -37.21 25.55
C ASN A 133 2.48 -36.33 26.30
N SER A 134 2.09 -35.14 26.76
CA SER A 134 2.98 -34.15 27.34
C SER A 134 3.14 -34.45 28.83
N PRO A 135 4.36 -34.37 29.38
CA PRO A 135 4.57 -34.58 30.80
C PRO A 135 3.73 -33.60 31.62
N VAL A 136 3.36 -34.01 32.83
CA VAL A 136 2.66 -33.15 33.78
C VAL A 136 3.43 -31.84 33.94
N VAL A 137 2.77 -30.71 33.65
CA VAL A 137 3.39 -29.38 33.74
C VAL A 137 3.77 -29.09 35.19
N ARG A 138 5.05 -28.78 35.40
CA ARG A 138 5.63 -28.47 36.70
C ARG A 138 6.31 -27.11 36.63
N PHE A 139 5.96 -26.23 37.55
CA PHE A 139 6.55 -24.91 37.66
C PHE A 139 7.74 -24.95 38.62
N GLY A 140 8.86 -24.37 38.21
CA GLY A 140 10.14 -24.43 38.94
C GLY A 140 10.68 -23.05 39.29
N ALA A 141 11.97 -22.97 39.61
CA ALA A 141 12.61 -21.72 40.03
C ALA A 141 12.49 -20.58 38.99
N PHE A 142 12.52 -20.89 37.69
CA PHE A 142 12.37 -19.91 36.61
C PHE A 142 10.98 -19.22 36.61
N ASP A 143 9.98 -19.87 37.20
CA ASP A 143 8.60 -19.37 37.26
C ASP A 143 8.33 -18.53 38.50
N ALA A 144 9.27 -18.50 39.46
CA ALA A 144 9.08 -17.78 40.71
C ALA A 144 8.80 -16.29 40.48
N ALA A 145 9.60 -15.63 39.64
CA ALA A 145 9.44 -14.21 39.35
C ALA A 145 8.10 -13.88 38.63
N PRO A 146 7.73 -14.55 37.52
CA PRO A 146 6.44 -14.29 36.88
C PRO A 146 5.24 -14.67 37.76
N LEU A 147 5.30 -15.78 38.51
CA LEU A 147 4.23 -16.17 39.43
C LEU A 147 4.07 -15.15 40.57
N ALA A 148 5.17 -14.68 41.16
CA ALA A 148 5.13 -13.64 42.18
C ALA A 148 4.50 -12.36 41.63
N ARG A 149 4.85 -11.93 40.41
CA ARG A 149 4.23 -10.77 39.75
C ARG A 149 2.73 -10.98 39.52
N ALA A 150 2.33 -12.15 39.02
CA ALA A 150 0.92 -12.48 38.80
C ALA A 150 0.12 -12.36 40.11
N LEU A 151 0.62 -12.95 41.20
CA LEU A 151 -0.03 -12.90 42.51
C LEU A 151 -0.10 -11.48 43.09
N GLN A 152 0.96 -10.68 42.93
CA GLN A 152 1.03 -9.31 43.44
C GLN A 152 0.10 -8.37 42.68
N THR A 153 0.06 -8.48 41.35
CA THR A 153 -0.74 -7.58 40.49
C THR A 153 -2.20 -8.01 40.38
N GLY A 154 -2.48 -9.32 40.40
CA GLY A 154 -3.80 -9.85 40.06
C GLY A 154 -4.02 -10.00 38.55
N ASP A 155 -3.05 -9.56 37.74
CA ASP A 155 -3.11 -9.51 36.28
C ASP A 155 -2.27 -10.64 35.64
N VAL A 156 -2.38 -10.76 34.32
CA VAL A 156 -1.58 -11.71 33.55
C VAL A 156 -0.09 -11.37 33.63
N ALA A 157 0.73 -12.33 34.07
CA ALA A 157 2.18 -12.25 34.00
C ALA A 157 2.75 -13.16 32.92
N LEU A 158 3.81 -12.73 32.25
CA LEU A 158 4.51 -13.53 31.25
C LEU A 158 5.77 -14.17 31.85
N GLY A 159 5.89 -15.47 31.76
CA GLY A 159 7.10 -16.25 32.02
C GLY A 159 7.74 -16.77 30.75
N VAL A 160 9.04 -17.04 30.83
CA VAL A 160 9.84 -17.65 29.76
C VAL A 160 10.54 -18.86 30.35
N HIS A 161 10.25 -20.04 29.84
CA HIS A 161 10.84 -21.28 30.32
C HIS A 161 12.02 -21.71 29.45
N PRO A 162 13.06 -22.35 30.01
CA PRO A 162 14.05 -23.07 29.22
C PRO A 162 13.40 -24.23 28.45
N ALA A 163 14.00 -24.65 27.33
CA ALA A 163 13.59 -25.89 26.67
C ALA A 163 13.98 -27.10 27.54
N ASP A 164 13.13 -28.12 27.58
CA ASP A 164 13.35 -29.35 28.39
C ASP A 164 14.53 -30.20 27.88
N ASP A 165 15.04 -29.97 26.66
CA ASP A 165 16.14 -30.73 26.04
C ASP A 165 17.04 -29.80 25.18
N ASP A 166 18.37 -29.91 25.33
CA ASP A 166 19.39 -29.08 24.62
C ASP A 166 19.52 -29.49 23.13
N THR A 167 18.86 -30.58 22.72
CA THR A 167 18.94 -31.17 21.38
C THR A 167 17.82 -30.76 20.42
N SER A 168 16.72 -30.17 20.91
CA SER A 168 15.60 -29.74 20.08
C SER A 168 15.66 -28.25 19.78
N ARG A 169 15.73 -27.88 18.49
CA ARG A 169 15.71 -26.48 18.00
C ARG A 169 14.39 -25.74 18.31
N GLU A 170 13.43 -26.36 18.97
CA GLU A 170 12.21 -25.72 19.48
C GLU A 170 12.50 -25.11 20.86
N ALA A 171 13.25 -24.01 20.81
CA ALA A 171 13.70 -23.22 21.95
C ALA A 171 12.52 -22.66 22.77
N ARG A 172 12.68 -22.70 24.10
CA ARG A 172 12.03 -21.86 25.14
C ARG A 172 10.56 -21.49 24.92
N THR A 173 9.66 -22.00 25.76
CA THR A 173 8.23 -21.64 25.70
C THR A 173 7.89 -20.36 26.47
N PHE A 174 6.89 -19.64 25.97
CA PHE A 174 6.26 -18.56 26.73
C PHE A 174 5.10 -19.14 27.53
N THR A 175 4.97 -18.75 28.80
CA THR A 175 3.82 -19.12 29.62
C THR A 175 3.19 -17.88 30.20
N LEU A 176 1.89 -17.72 29.98
CA LEU A 176 1.09 -16.71 30.64
C LEU A 176 0.52 -17.28 31.94
N PHE A 177 0.53 -16.49 33.01
CA PHE A 177 0.03 -16.86 34.33
C PHE A 177 -1.03 -15.86 34.78
N LEU A 178 -2.18 -16.36 35.25
CA LEU A 178 -3.27 -15.54 35.77
C LEU A 178 -3.77 -16.11 37.10
N PRO A 179 -3.75 -15.36 38.21
CA PRO A 179 -4.15 -15.89 39.52
C PRO A 179 -5.67 -16.11 39.59
N VAL A 180 -6.07 -17.16 40.31
CA VAL A 180 -7.49 -17.49 40.54
C VAL A 180 -7.72 -17.96 41.99
N ALA A 181 -8.85 -17.59 42.57
CA ALA A 181 -9.28 -18.04 43.89
C ALA A 181 -10.26 -19.20 43.73
N VAL A 182 -10.07 -20.29 44.49
CA VAL A 182 -10.94 -21.49 44.40
C VAL A 182 -12.07 -21.45 45.43
N SER A 183 -11.93 -20.63 46.48
CA SER A 183 -12.96 -20.50 47.53
C SER A 183 -13.72 -19.17 47.40
N PRO A 184 -15.07 -19.19 47.41
CA PRO A 184 -15.83 -17.96 47.61
C PRO A 184 -15.55 -17.45 49.03
N ARG A 185 -14.95 -16.26 49.14
CA ARG A 185 -14.71 -15.64 50.44
C ARG A 185 -16.08 -15.24 51.00
N ALA A 186 -16.53 -15.92 52.06
CA ALA A 186 -17.69 -15.48 52.83
C ALA A 186 -17.49 -14.02 53.23
N ALA A 187 -18.45 -13.16 52.88
CA ALA A 187 -18.44 -11.74 53.18
C ALA A 187 -18.36 -11.50 54.69
N ALA A 188 -17.18 -11.20 55.23
CA ALA A 188 -16.96 -10.42 56.46
C ALA A 188 -15.47 -10.39 56.87
N THR A 189 -14.69 -9.40 56.42
CA THR A 189 -13.55 -8.85 57.20
C THR A 189 -13.16 -7.45 56.67
N PRO A 190 -12.90 -6.44 57.52
CA PRO A 190 -12.59 -5.07 57.08
C PRO A 190 -11.19 -4.93 56.44
N PRO A 191 -10.88 -3.80 55.77
CA PRO A 191 -9.75 -3.70 54.85
C PRO A 191 -8.42 -3.55 55.59
N GLY A 192 -7.71 -4.67 55.78
CA GLY A 192 -6.26 -4.69 55.96
C GLY A 192 -5.55 -4.63 54.59
N PRO A 193 -4.20 -4.51 54.57
CA PRO A 193 -3.43 -4.48 53.32
C PRO A 193 -3.75 -5.73 52.50
N ARG A 194 -4.07 -5.53 51.21
CA ARG A 194 -4.60 -6.55 50.28
C ARG A 194 -3.66 -7.77 50.19
N GLU A 195 -3.89 -8.78 51.03
CA GLU A 195 -3.45 -10.15 50.73
C GLU A 195 -4.38 -10.68 49.62
N ASN A 196 -3.89 -10.70 48.38
CA ASN A 196 -4.61 -11.31 47.25
C ASN A 196 -4.83 -12.80 47.55
N GLY A 197 -6.07 -13.17 47.90
CA GLY A 197 -6.48 -14.51 48.31
C GLY A 197 -6.56 -15.55 47.17
N ALA A 198 -5.66 -15.49 46.20
CA ALA A 198 -5.58 -16.50 45.15
C ALA A 198 -5.01 -17.81 45.73
N ASP A 199 -5.68 -18.93 45.44
CA ASP A 199 -5.31 -20.27 45.91
C ASP A 199 -4.63 -21.09 44.80
N GLY A 200 -4.62 -20.58 43.57
CA GLY A 200 -3.92 -21.18 42.44
C GLY A 200 -3.73 -20.22 41.28
N VAL A 201 -3.22 -20.76 40.18
CA VAL A 201 -2.90 -20.02 38.96
C VAL A 201 -3.40 -20.77 37.74
N LEU A 202 -4.08 -20.05 36.85
CA LEU A 202 -4.33 -20.50 35.48
C LEU A 202 -3.10 -20.20 34.63
N PHE A 203 -2.74 -21.12 33.74
CA PHE A 203 -1.61 -20.94 32.86
C PHE A 203 -1.95 -21.26 31.42
N ALA A 204 -1.32 -20.55 30.49
CA ALA A 204 -1.38 -20.83 29.06
C ALA A 204 0.03 -20.87 28.49
N ALA A 205 0.45 -22.03 27.99
CA ALA A 205 1.71 -22.17 27.27
C ALA A 205 1.50 -21.81 25.80
N LEU A 206 2.31 -20.88 25.30
CA LEU A 206 2.28 -20.41 23.92
C LEU A 206 3.38 -21.09 23.11
N SER A 207 3.08 -21.38 21.84
CA SER A 207 4.10 -21.79 20.87
C SER A 207 4.87 -20.55 20.39
N PRO A 208 6.20 -20.46 20.62
CA PRO A 208 7.00 -19.35 20.13
C PRO A 208 6.95 -19.23 18.61
N ARG A 209 6.89 -20.37 17.91
CA ARG A 209 6.78 -20.40 16.44
C ARG A 209 5.45 -19.82 15.96
N ARG A 210 4.31 -20.32 16.46
CA ARG A 210 2.98 -19.82 16.04
C ARG A 210 2.78 -18.34 16.39
N LEU A 211 3.38 -17.89 17.50
CA LEU A 211 3.34 -16.49 17.92
C LEU A 211 3.93 -15.56 16.87
N VAL A 212 5.01 -15.98 16.20
CA VAL A 212 5.79 -15.14 15.30
C VAL A 212 5.45 -15.37 13.82
N GLU A 213 5.04 -16.58 13.44
CA GLU A 213 4.73 -16.99 12.06
C GLU A 213 3.73 -16.05 11.38
N ARG A 214 2.65 -15.68 12.07
CA ARG A 214 1.63 -14.78 11.52
C ARG A 214 2.13 -13.35 11.30
N ALA A 215 2.97 -12.87 12.20
CA ALA A 215 3.56 -11.54 12.10
C ALA A 215 4.58 -11.46 10.94
N LEU A 216 5.30 -12.56 10.68
CA LEU A 216 6.31 -12.64 9.61
C LEU A 216 5.72 -13.01 8.25
N ASP A 217 4.64 -13.77 8.18
CA ASP A 217 3.94 -14.07 6.93
C ASP A 217 3.41 -12.80 6.26
N ALA A 218 2.92 -11.86 7.08
CA ALA A 218 2.53 -10.53 6.63
C ALA A 218 3.72 -9.69 6.14
N GLU A 219 4.94 -9.99 6.60
CA GLU A 219 6.13 -9.16 6.44
C GLU A 219 7.38 -9.95 6.00
N ARG A 220 7.28 -10.65 4.87
CA ARG A 220 8.35 -11.51 4.32
C ARG A 220 9.72 -10.81 4.20
N GLY A 221 10.80 -11.54 4.52
CA GLY A 221 12.18 -11.05 4.42
C GLY A 221 12.60 -10.13 5.58
N ILE A 222 11.88 -10.18 6.70
CA ILE A 222 12.32 -9.66 7.99
C ILE A 222 12.65 -10.86 8.86
N ASP A 223 13.85 -10.85 9.41
CA ASP A 223 14.30 -11.80 10.41
C ASP A 223 14.06 -11.19 11.79
N VAL A 224 13.73 -12.04 12.76
CA VAL A 224 13.49 -11.61 14.13
C VAL A 224 14.13 -12.57 15.13
N TRP A 225 14.84 -11.98 16.09
CA TRP A 225 15.38 -12.64 17.26
C TRP A 225 14.72 -12.07 18.51
N ILE A 226 14.10 -12.94 19.31
CA ILE A 226 13.44 -12.53 20.56
C ILE A 226 14.25 -13.07 21.75
N THR A 227 14.61 -12.20 22.69
CA THR A 227 15.26 -12.57 23.97
C THR A 227 14.49 -11.99 25.15
N ALA A 228 14.73 -12.52 26.36
CA ALA A 228 14.12 -12.01 27.59
C ALA A 228 15.17 -11.94 28.72
N GLY A 229 15.06 -10.94 29.58
CA GLY A 229 15.80 -10.88 30.86
C GLY A 229 17.33 -10.80 30.74
N GLY A 230 17.87 -10.29 29.62
CA GLY A 230 19.33 -10.14 29.42
C GLY A 230 20.07 -11.41 28.99
N ASP A 231 19.36 -12.51 28.76
CA ASP A 231 19.96 -13.75 28.24
C ASP A 231 20.34 -13.60 26.75
N ARG A 232 21.48 -14.18 26.37
CA ARG A 232 21.99 -14.18 24.99
C ARG A 232 21.39 -15.27 24.11
N ARG A 233 20.73 -16.29 24.69
CA ARG A 233 20.06 -17.34 23.90
C ARG A 233 18.68 -16.87 23.43
N ALA A 234 18.48 -16.86 22.11
CA ALA A 234 17.22 -16.50 21.49
C ALA A 234 16.11 -17.50 21.85
N ILE A 235 14.94 -16.97 22.22
CA ILE A 235 13.69 -17.70 22.45
C ILE A 235 13.05 -18.06 21.10
N VAL A 236 13.09 -17.11 20.16
CA VAL A 236 12.72 -17.32 18.76
C VAL A 236 13.85 -16.83 17.89
N SER A 237 14.25 -17.65 16.92
CA SER A 237 15.06 -17.25 15.78
C SER A 237 14.31 -17.63 14.51
N VAL A 238 13.95 -16.64 13.71
CA VAL A 238 13.50 -16.84 12.34
C VAL A 238 14.48 -16.12 11.43
N GLU A 239 15.31 -16.91 10.75
CA GLU A 239 16.32 -16.45 9.80
C GLU A 239 15.86 -16.84 8.39
N THR A 240 15.58 -15.84 7.57
CA THR A 240 15.27 -15.95 6.14
C THR A 240 16.41 -15.39 5.28
N THR A 241 17.34 -14.65 5.88
CA THR A 241 18.56 -14.18 5.22
C THR A 241 19.63 -15.26 5.15
N THR A 242 20.40 -15.27 4.07
CA THR A 242 21.52 -16.23 3.91
C THR A 242 22.71 -15.83 4.80
N ASP A 243 23.57 -16.79 5.15
CA ASP A 243 24.80 -16.55 5.93
C ASP A 243 25.69 -15.45 5.32
N GLU A 244 25.68 -15.33 3.98
CA GLU A 244 26.38 -14.23 3.33
C GLU A 244 25.71 -12.88 3.60
N ALA A 245 24.38 -12.81 3.54
CA ALA A 245 23.61 -11.59 3.76
C ALA A 245 23.69 -11.10 5.21
N SER A 246 23.75 -12.00 6.19
CA SER A 246 23.86 -11.66 7.62
C SER A 246 25.21 -11.02 7.99
N ALA A 247 26.27 -11.31 7.22
CA ALA A 247 27.59 -10.68 7.33
C ALA A 247 27.74 -9.37 6.52
N SER A 248 26.68 -8.92 5.83
CA SER A 248 26.74 -7.75 4.95
C SER A 248 26.76 -6.44 5.75
N PRO A 249 27.59 -5.45 5.34
CA PRO A 249 27.54 -4.11 5.94
C PRO A 249 26.22 -3.37 5.65
N ASP A 250 25.47 -3.79 4.63
CA ASP A 250 24.17 -3.24 4.26
C ASP A 250 23.00 -3.90 5.01
N LEU A 251 23.28 -4.78 5.99
CA LEU A 251 22.25 -5.42 6.80
C LEU A 251 21.57 -4.36 7.68
N MET A 252 20.29 -4.12 7.44
CA MET A 252 19.51 -3.22 8.29
C MET A 252 19.18 -3.93 9.60
N ARG A 253 19.33 -3.22 10.72
CA ARG A 253 19.07 -3.74 12.06
C ARG A 253 18.23 -2.76 12.86
N ARG A 254 17.33 -3.28 13.68
CA ARG A 254 16.56 -2.51 14.66
C ARG A 254 16.31 -3.34 15.89
N THR A 255 16.31 -2.72 17.06
CA THR A 255 15.96 -3.39 18.31
C THR A 255 14.83 -2.65 18.98
N ASP A 256 13.74 -3.36 19.26
CA ASP A 256 12.60 -2.84 20.02
C ASP A 256 12.44 -3.61 21.33
N GLU A 257 11.82 -2.98 22.31
CA GLU A 257 11.44 -3.61 23.58
C GLU A 257 9.92 -3.74 23.69
N LEU A 258 9.46 -4.95 23.99
CA LEU A 258 8.06 -5.25 24.25
C LEU A 258 7.90 -5.69 25.70
N ASN A 259 7.31 -4.84 26.52
CA ASN A 259 6.91 -5.19 27.88
C ASN A 259 5.52 -5.83 27.87
N PHE A 260 5.41 -7.05 28.39
CA PHE A 260 4.15 -7.75 28.55
C PHE A 260 4.15 -8.56 29.85
N GLY A 261 3.11 -8.41 30.68
CA GLY A 261 2.99 -9.12 31.96
C GLY A 261 4.20 -8.95 32.90
N GLY A 262 4.85 -7.78 32.85
CA GLY A 262 6.04 -7.45 33.64
C GLY A 262 7.35 -8.10 33.15
N THR A 263 7.33 -8.79 32.00
CA THR A 263 8.54 -9.30 31.34
C THR A 263 8.85 -8.43 30.13
N VAL A 264 10.09 -7.93 30.06
CA VAL A 264 10.59 -7.21 28.90
C VAL A 264 11.20 -8.20 27.92
N LEU A 265 10.64 -8.24 26.72
CA LEU A 265 11.17 -8.95 25.57
C LEU A 265 11.96 -7.98 24.71
N THR A 266 13.18 -8.35 24.33
CA THR A 266 13.99 -7.60 23.37
C THR A 266 13.84 -8.26 22.00
N LEU A 267 13.39 -7.49 21.01
CA LEU A 267 13.17 -7.96 19.65
C LEU A 267 14.22 -7.33 18.74
N ALA A 268 15.16 -8.14 18.27
CA ALA A 268 16.16 -7.72 17.30
C ALA A 268 15.71 -8.12 15.89
N TYR A 269 15.47 -7.13 15.05
CA TYR A 269 15.06 -7.30 13.66
C TYR A 269 16.24 -7.13 12.72
N SER A 270 16.29 -7.93 11.65
CA SER A 270 17.20 -7.72 10.53
C SER A 270 16.54 -7.94 9.18
N ALA A 271 17.05 -7.28 8.14
CA ALA A 271 16.62 -7.50 6.76
C ALA A 271 17.77 -7.24 5.78
N ASP A 272 17.83 -8.02 4.70
CA ASP A 272 18.85 -7.85 3.65
C ASP A 272 18.64 -6.53 2.89
N GLY A 273 19.61 -5.61 3.03
CA GLY A 273 19.60 -4.32 2.37
C GLY A 273 20.17 -4.32 0.95
N ARG A 274 20.84 -5.38 0.48
CA ARG A 274 21.52 -5.41 -0.83
C ARG A 274 20.58 -5.18 -2.02
N PRO A 275 19.36 -5.78 -2.09
CA PRO A 275 18.42 -5.49 -3.19
C PRO A 275 18.04 -4.01 -3.24
N SER A 276 18.00 -3.35 -2.08
CA SER A 276 17.67 -1.94 -1.94
C SER A 276 18.85 -1.04 -2.31
N ALA A 277 20.06 -1.39 -1.88
CA ALA A 277 21.30 -0.67 -2.22
C ALA A 277 21.58 -0.73 -3.73
N THR A 278 21.43 -1.91 -4.34
CA THR A 278 21.56 -2.09 -5.79
C THR A 278 20.47 -1.35 -6.57
N GLY A 279 19.23 -1.33 -6.06
CA GLY A 279 18.13 -0.53 -6.61
C GLY A 279 18.43 0.97 -6.61
N ALA A 280 18.90 1.51 -5.48
CA ALA A 280 19.25 2.93 -5.34
C ALA A 280 20.44 3.32 -6.26
N GLN A 281 21.46 2.46 -6.37
CA GLN A 281 22.58 2.66 -7.29
C GLN A 281 22.15 2.64 -8.76
N ARG A 282 21.27 1.72 -9.15
CA ARG A 282 20.72 1.67 -10.51
C ARG A 282 19.89 2.91 -10.83
N ALA A 283 19.01 3.34 -9.91
CA ALA A 283 18.19 4.53 -10.09
C ALA A 283 19.03 5.82 -10.18
N ALA A 284 20.06 5.96 -9.33
CA ALA A 284 20.99 7.08 -9.42
C ALA A 284 21.81 7.03 -10.73
N GLY A 285 22.26 5.85 -11.13
CA GLY A 285 23.01 5.63 -12.38
C GLY A 285 22.21 5.99 -13.63
N THR A 286 20.92 5.66 -13.68
CA THR A 286 20.06 6.03 -14.82
C THR A 286 19.82 7.54 -14.88
N VAL A 287 19.63 8.20 -13.74
CA VAL A 287 19.51 9.67 -13.66
C VAL A 287 20.81 10.35 -14.10
N LEU A 288 21.97 9.87 -13.65
CA LEU A 288 23.28 10.34 -14.11
C LEU A 288 23.43 10.24 -15.62
N ALA A 289 23.16 9.05 -16.17
CA ALA A 289 23.31 8.79 -17.60
C ALA A 289 22.40 9.69 -18.45
N ALA A 290 21.12 9.80 -18.07
CA ALA A 290 20.17 10.67 -18.75
C ALA A 290 20.58 12.15 -18.67
N GLY A 291 21.02 12.61 -17.49
CA GLY A 291 21.48 13.98 -17.29
C GLY A 291 22.76 14.33 -18.06
N LEU A 292 23.72 13.40 -18.15
CA LEU A 292 24.92 13.54 -18.99
C LEU A 292 24.56 13.65 -20.47
N ILE A 293 23.67 12.79 -20.97
CA ILE A 293 23.20 12.84 -22.36
C ILE A 293 22.53 14.20 -22.65
N ALA A 294 21.66 14.67 -21.76
CA ALA A 294 21.01 15.97 -21.90
C ALA A 294 22.02 17.14 -21.86
N SER A 295 23.04 17.05 -21.00
CA SER A 295 24.10 18.06 -20.88
C SER A 295 24.97 18.13 -22.14
N ILE A 296 25.30 16.98 -22.74
CA ILE A 296 26.01 16.90 -24.02
C ILE A 296 25.15 17.53 -25.13
N ALA A 297 23.88 17.15 -25.23
CA ALA A 297 22.96 17.71 -26.22
C ALA A 297 22.82 19.24 -26.09
N PHE A 298 22.71 19.74 -24.86
CA PHE A 298 22.63 21.18 -24.58
C PHE A 298 23.93 21.92 -24.89
N ALA A 299 25.10 21.34 -24.57
CA ALA A 299 26.39 21.90 -24.92
C ALA A 299 26.59 22.01 -26.44
N VAL A 300 26.19 20.98 -27.18
CA VAL A 300 26.19 20.98 -28.66
C VAL A 300 25.29 22.07 -29.21
N LEU A 301 24.08 22.23 -28.63
CA LEU A 301 23.13 23.27 -29.03
C LEU A 301 23.68 24.69 -28.78
N ILE A 302 24.26 24.95 -27.60
CA ILE A 302 24.89 26.24 -27.28
C ILE A 302 26.06 26.53 -28.22
N HIS A 303 26.88 25.52 -28.52
CA HIS A 303 27.99 25.67 -29.46
C HIS A 303 27.49 26.06 -30.87
N ALA A 304 26.42 25.44 -31.34
CA ALA A 304 25.79 25.74 -32.61
C ALA A 304 25.19 27.17 -32.65
N LEU A 305 24.48 27.58 -31.60
CA LEU A 305 23.86 28.90 -31.49
C LEU A 305 24.89 30.04 -31.38
N LEU A 306 26.00 29.82 -30.68
CA LEU A 306 27.07 30.82 -30.54
C LEU A 306 27.92 30.93 -31.80
N ARG A 307 28.15 29.84 -32.55
CA ARG A 307 28.72 29.92 -33.91
C ARG A 307 27.81 30.71 -34.86
N GLY A 308 26.49 30.55 -34.72
CA GLY A 308 25.50 31.28 -35.52
C GLY A 308 25.48 32.79 -35.32
N ARG A 309 26.14 33.32 -34.28
CA ARG A 309 26.20 34.77 -33.97
C ARG A 309 27.53 35.45 -34.29
N SER A 310 28.56 34.73 -34.74
CA SER A 310 29.90 35.29 -34.99
C SER A 310 30.44 35.14 -36.41
N ALA A 311 29.57 35.06 -37.41
CA ALA A 311 29.98 35.09 -38.82
C ALA A 311 29.40 36.33 -39.53
N ALA A 312 30.16 37.42 -39.50
CA ALA A 312 30.15 38.47 -40.53
C ALA A 312 31.60 38.61 -41.05
N ASP A 313 31.71 38.56 -42.38
CA ASP A 313 32.82 38.26 -43.32
C ASP A 313 34.00 39.28 -43.33
N PRO A 314 35.10 39.20 -44.15
CA PRO A 314 35.48 38.24 -45.23
C PRO A 314 36.99 37.83 -45.40
N GLY A 315 37.23 36.81 -46.26
CA GLY A 315 38.46 36.58 -47.06
C GLY A 315 39.48 35.55 -46.52
N ALA A 316 40.15 34.68 -47.28
CA ALA A 316 40.23 34.44 -48.72
C ALA A 316 40.74 33.01 -49.02
N SER A 317 40.14 32.39 -50.03
CA SER A 317 40.77 31.61 -51.13
C SER A 317 41.86 30.57 -50.81
N SER A 318 41.48 29.31 -50.50
CA SER A 318 42.22 28.08 -50.92
C SER A 318 41.54 26.73 -50.54
N ARG A 319 40.22 26.54 -50.75
CA ARG A 319 39.46 25.38 -50.19
C ARG A 319 38.51 24.62 -51.14
N GLY A 320 38.66 24.73 -52.46
CA GLY A 320 37.70 24.14 -53.42
C GLY A 320 37.57 22.61 -53.35
N ILE A 321 38.67 21.87 -53.27
CA ILE A 321 38.65 20.40 -53.49
C ILE A 321 38.42 19.62 -52.19
N LEU A 322 38.81 20.16 -51.03
CA LEU A 322 38.67 19.49 -49.73
C LEU A 322 37.26 19.61 -49.11
N ASN A 323 36.47 20.62 -49.53
CA ASN A 323 35.13 20.88 -49.01
C ASN A 323 34.07 19.94 -49.60
N GLU A 324 34.17 19.59 -50.88
CA GLU A 324 33.18 18.76 -51.56
C GLU A 324 33.26 17.30 -51.10
N ALA A 325 34.47 16.74 -51.00
CA ALA A 325 34.69 15.40 -50.44
C ALA A 325 34.23 15.29 -48.97
N ARG A 326 34.42 16.36 -48.19
CA ARG A 326 33.98 16.41 -46.79
C ARG A 326 32.46 16.54 -46.67
N MET A 327 31.83 17.34 -47.54
CA MET A 327 30.36 17.46 -47.62
C MET A 327 29.71 16.13 -48.02
N MET A 328 30.24 15.48 -49.06
CA MET A 328 29.79 14.15 -49.49
C MET A 328 30.02 13.09 -48.41
N GLY A 329 31.11 13.19 -47.64
CA GLY A 329 31.35 12.34 -46.47
C GLY A 329 30.27 12.47 -45.39
N ILE A 330 29.79 13.69 -45.12
CA ILE A 330 28.71 13.95 -44.15
C ILE A 330 27.37 13.41 -44.67
N ILE A 331 27.03 13.65 -45.93
CA ILE A 331 25.78 13.17 -46.55
C ILE A 331 25.74 11.63 -46.57
N ARG A 332 26.86 10.99 -46.90
CA ARG A 332 26.96 9.52 -46.96
C ARG A 332 26.91 8.84 -45.59
N SER A 333 27.34 9.51 -44.52
CA SER A 333 27.34 8.98 -43.15
C SER A 333 26.10 9.35 -42.34
N SER A 334 25.16 10.11 -42.93
CA SER A 334 23.92 10.47 -42.27
C SER A 334 23.06 9.24 -41.96
N MET A 335 22.49 9.21 -40.75
CA MET A 335 21.54 8.19 -40.31
C MET A 335 20.11 8.46 -40.81
N GLU A 336 19.89 9.59 -41.48
CA GLU A 336 18.62 9.94 -42.12
C GLU A 336 18.71 9.80 -43.63
N ALA A 337 17.60 9.43 -44.26
CA ALA A 337 17.52 9.39 -45.72
C ALA A 337 17.46 10.84 -46.24
N ILE A 338 18.44 11.19 -47.08
CA ILE A 338 18.58 12.51 -47.67
C ILE A 338 18.33 12.41 -49.16
N ILE A 339 17.34 13.16 -49.63
CA ILE A 339 16.99 13.29 -51.05
C ILE A 339 17.03 14.77 -51.40
N THR A 340 17.82 15.16 -52.40
CA THR A 340 17.76 16.53 -52.94
C THR A 340 17.18 16.49 -54.34
N ILE A 341 16.30 17.43 -54.66
CA ILE A 341 15.64 17.58 -55.95
C ILE A 341 15.84 18.98 -56.53
N ASP A 342 15.81 19.07 -57.86
CA ASP A 342 15.82 20.34 -58.60
C ASP A 342 14.43 20.99 -58.72
N GLU A 343 14.35 22.12 -59.44
CA GLU A 343 13.09 22.83 -59.72
C GLU A 343 12.06 22.00 -60.50
N LYS A 344 12.51 20.99 -61.25
CA LYS A 344 11.65 20.06 -61.99
C LYS A 344 11.26 18.83 -61.14
N GLN A 345 11.61 18.83 -59.85
CA GLN A 345 11.41 17.71 -58.92
C GLN A 345 12.16 16.44 -59.31
N THR A 346 13.31 16.60 -59.98
CA THR A 346 14.21 15.51 -60.37
C THR A 346 15.24 15.29 -59.28
N VAL A 347 15.47 14.04 -58.86
CA VAL A 347 16.42 13.72 -57.81
C VAL A 347 17.85 13.99 -58.29
N VAL A 348 18.59 14.81 -57.54
CA VAL A 348 20.00 15.16 -57.80
C VAL A 348 20.95 14.56 -56.77
N ILE A 349 20.50 14.35 -55.53
CA ILE A 349 21.27 13.66 -54.47
C ILE A 349 20.39 12.59 -53.86
N PHE A 350 20.96 11.41 -53.69
CA PHE A 350 20.34 10.28 -53.03
C PHE A 350 21.39 9.57 -52.19
N ASN A 351 21.30 9.69 -50.86
CA ASN A 351 22.33 9.15 -49.97
C ASN A 351 22.13 7.64 -49.69
N PRO A 352 23.13 6.94 -49.13
CA PRO A 352 23.03 5.51 -48.86
C PRO A 352 21.87 5.10 -47.94
N MET A 353 21.50 5.96 -46.99
CA MET A 353 20.34 5.71 -46.14
C MET A 353 19.03 5.77 -46.95
N ALA A 354 18.92 6.67 -47.93
CA ALA A 354 17.80 6.69 -48.87
C ALA A 354 17.76 5.43 -49.75
N GLU A 355 18.92 4.90 -50.16
CA GLU A 355 18.99 3.60 -50.87
C GLU A 355 18.41 2.46 -50.04
N GLN A 356 18.75 2.41 -48.75
CA GLN A 356 18.23 1.40 -47.82
C GLN A 356 16.73 1.55 -47.59
N VAL A 357 16.25 2.78 -47.35
CA VAL A 357 14.84 3.05 -47.04
C VAL A 357 13.96 2.81 -48.28
N PHE A 358 14.34 3.27 -49.47
CA PHE A 358 13.49 3.10 -50.65
C PHE A 358 13.75 1.81 -51.44
N GLY A 359 14.82 1.08 -51.12
CA GLY A 359 15.16 -0.19 -51.77
C GLY A 359 15.62 -0.03 -53.21
N VAL A 360 16.22 1.11 -53.56
CA VAL A 360 16.69 1.45 -54.92
C VAL A 360 18.09 2.06 -54.84
N SER A 361 18.93 1.80 -55.84
CA SER A 361 20.26 2.40 -55.88
C SER A 361 20.20 3.89 -56.25
N ALA A 362 21.17 4.67 -55.78
CA ALA A 362 21.34 6.07 -56.12
C ALA A 362 21.54 6.26 -57.63
N MET A 363 22.20 5.30 -58.31
CA MET A 363 22.38 5.30 -59.76
C MET A 363 21.06 5.24 -60.52
N GLU A 364 20.05 4.56 -59.97
CA GLU A 364 18.71 4.45 -60.56
C GLU A 364 17.78 5.58 -60.09
N ALA A 365 17.99 6.11 -58.88
CA ALA A 365 17.18 7.16 -58.30
C ALA A 365 17.56 8.56 -58.81
N ILE A 366 18.84 8.85 -59.01
CA ILE A 366 19.33 10.14 -59.50
C ILE A 366 18.90 10.30 -60.97
N GLY A 367 18.31 11.45 -61.29
CA GLY A 367 17.72 11.73 -62.60
C GLY A 367 16.26 11.28 -62.75
N ALA A 368 15.72 10.53 -61.79
CA ALA A 368 14.31 10.15 -61.78
C ALA A 368 13.42 11.20 -61.06
N PRO A 369 12.12 11.27 -61.38
CA PRO A 369 11.20 12.18 -60.69
C PRO A 369 10.89 11.71 -59.26
N LEU A 370 10.85 12.64 -58.29
CA LEU A 370 10.55 12.35 -56.88
C LEU A 370 9.19 11.65 -56.68
N SER A 371 8.22 11.89 -57.57
CA SER A 371 6.88 11.29 -57.52
C SER A 371 6.88 9.76 -57.51
N ARG A 372 7.97 9.11 -57.96
CA ARG A 372 8.16 7.66 -57.88
C ARG A 372 8.15 7.14 -56.44
N PHE A 373 8.64 7.93 -55.48
CA PHE A 373 8.75 7.57 -54.06
C PHE A 373 7.56 8.01 -53.22
N ILE A 374 6.51 8.53 -53.86
CA ILE A 374 5.31 9.06 -53.22
C ILE A 374 4.10 8.21 -53.66
N PRO A 375 3.29 7.71 -52.72
CA PRO A 375 2.06 7.00 -53.03
C PRO A 375 1.13 7.82 -53.93
N GLU A 376 0.46 7.16 -54.86
CA GLU A 376 -0.34 7.83 -55.91
C GLU A 376 -1.37 8.81 -55.34
N ARG A 377 -2.06 8.41 -54.25
CA ARG A 377 -3.05 9.23 -53.55
C ARG A 377 -2.51 10.55 -52.99
N PHE A 378 -1.19 10.67 -52.80
CA PHE A 378 -0.55 11.85 -52.23
C PHE A 378 0.22 12.70 -53.26
N ARG A 379 0.40 12.24 -54.50
CA ARG A 379 1.19 12.95 -55.53
C ARG A 379 0.63 14.34 -55.86
N ALA A 380 -0.69 14.44 -56.09
CA ALA A 380 -1.34 15.69 -56.45
C ALA A 380 -1.31 16.73 -55.31
N ALA A 381 -1.48 16.26 -54.06
CA ALA A 381 -1.39 17.12 -52.88
C ALA A 381 0.05 17.58 -52.62
N HIS A 382 1.03 16.69 -52.81
CA HIS A 382 2.45 16.99 -52.68
C HIS A 382 2.92 18.02 -53.71
N ALA A 383 2.55 17.86 -54.99
CA ALA A 383 2.93 18.81 -56.05
C ALA A 383 2.47 20.24 -55.73
N LYS A 384 1.21 20.42 -55.31
CA LYS A 384 0.68 21.71 -54.85
C LYS A 384 1.45 22.29 -53.66
N HIS A 385 1.88 21.43 -52.73
CA HIS A 385 2.63 21.83 -51.53
C HIS A 385 4.05 22.29 -51.85
N VAL A 386 4.74 21.62 -52.79
CA VAL A 386 6.07 22.01 -53.26
C VAL A 386 6.02 23.33 -54.02
N ASP A 387 5.00 23.52 -54.88
CA ASP A 387 4.81 24.77 -55.63
C ASP A 387 4.54 25.95 -54.69
N GLN A 388 3.69 25.77 -53.67
CA GLN A 388 3.44 26.78 -52.65
C GLN A 388 4.68 27.06 -51.78
N PHE A 389 5.45 26.05 -51.42
CA PHE A 389 6.68 26.18 -50.62
C PHE A 389 7.79 26.91 -51.41
N GLY A 390 7.94 26.61 -52.70
CA GLY A 390 8.93 27.24 -53.59
C GLY A 390 8.68 28.73 -53.87
N VAL A 391 7.45 29.20 -53.66
CA VAL A 391 7.04 30.61 -53.79
C VAL A 391 7.14 31.36 -52.46
N THR A 392 6.67 30.77 -51.36
CA THR A 392 6.54 31.46 -50.06
C THR A 392 7.81 31.42 -49.22
N GLY A 393 8.66 30.39 -49.37
CA GLY A 393 9.87 30.18 -48.59
C GLY A 393 9.64 29.96 -47.08
N VAL A 394 8.38 29.90 -46.64
CA VAL A 394 7.98 29.64 -45.27
C VAL A 394 7.53 28.19 -45.17
N SER A 395 8.15 27.44 -44.27
CA SER A 395 7.66 26.11 -43.92
C SER A 395 6.50 26.25 -42.94
N GLU A 396 5.26 26.05 -43.38
CA GLU A 396 4.11 25.89 -42.46
C GLU A 396 4.30 24.74 -41.46
N ARG A 397 5.36 23.92 -41.62
CA ARG A 397 5.66 22.73 -40.82
C ARG A 397 6.23 23.02 -39.42
N GLN A 398 6.24 24.28 -38.99
CA GLN A 398 6.64 24.66 -37.62
C GLN A 398 5.49 24.64 -36.59
N MET A 399 4.24 24.36 -36.97
CA MET A 399 3.11 24.36 -36.02
C MET A 399 2.50 22.97 -35.81
N GLY A 400 2.96 22.27 -34.77
CA GLY A 400 2.15 21.53 -33.79
C GLY A 400 1.22 20.37 -34.19
N ARG A 401 0.93 20.13 -35.48
CA ARG A 401 0.10 19.01 -35.96
C ARG A 401 0.87 18.23 -37.03
N GLN A 402 1.77 17.36 -36.61
CA GLN A 402 2.43 16.40 -37.50
C GLN A 402 1.37 15.48 -38.13
N ARG A 403 1.04 15.70 -39.41
CA ARG A 403 0.42 14.68 -40.24
C ARG A 403 1.52 13.68 -40.62
N VAL A 404 1.36 12.42 -40.23
CA VAL A 404 2.23 11.32 -40.67
C VAL A 404 2.17 11.25 -42.19
N LEU A 405 3.32 11.37 -42.85
CA LEU A 405 3.44 11.25 -44.31
C LEU A 405 3.73 9.79 -44.67
N PHE A 406 3.58 9.43 -45.94
CA PHE A 406 3.88 8.08 -46.42
C PHE A 406 4.83 8.13 -47.60
N GLY A 407 5.90 7.32 -47.53
CA GLY A 407 6.77 7.00 -48.66
C GLY A 407 6.33 5.72 -49.35
N LEU A 408 6.78 5.53 -50.59
CA LEU A 408 6.58 4.33 -51.39
C LEU A 408 7.93 3.70 -51.73
N ARG A 409 8.17 2.47 -51.28
CA ARG A 409 9.39 1.71 -51.62
C ARG A 409 9.32 1.16 -53.05
N ALA A 410 10.46 0.76 -53.60
CA ALA A 410 10.55 0.18 -54.96
C ALA A 410 9.73 -1.12 -55.13
N ASN A 411 9.49 -1.86 -54.05
CA ASN A 411 8.65 -3.06 -54.02
C ASN A 411 7.14 -2.76 -53.98
N GLY A 412 6.74 -1.48 -53.94
CA GLY A 412 5.34 -1.04 -53.84
C GLY A 412 4.79 -0.92 -52.42
N GLU A 413 5.59 -1.17 -51.38
CA GLU A 413 5.16 -1.02 -49.98
C GLU A 413 5.08 0.46 -49.58
N GLU A 414 3.93 0.85 -49.03
CA GLU A 414 3.76 2.16 -48.39
C GLU A 414 4.24 2.10 -46.93
N PHE A 415 5.02 3.09 -46.50
CA PHE A 415 5.53 3.15 -45.12
C PHE A 415 5.44 4.57 -44.54
N PRO A 416 5.14 4.71 -43.24
CA PRO A 416 5.05 6.02 -42.59
C PRO A 416 6.42 6.67 -42.45
N ILE A 417 6.49 7.96 -42.80
CA ILE A 417 7.69 8.77 -42.71
C ILE A 417 7.46 10.05 -41.91
N GLU A 418 8.50 10.45 -41.20
CA GLU A 418 8.67 11.79 -40.66
C GLU A 418 9.67 12.52 -41.56
N ALA A 419 9.27 13.66 -42.15
CA ALA A 419 10.10 14.37 -43.14
C ALA A 419 10.19 15.86 -42.85
N SER A 420 11.42 16.40 -42.98
CA SER A 420 11.70 17.82 -42.98
C SER A 420 12.20 18.24 -44.37
N ILE A 421 11.84 19.45 -44.82
CA ILE A 421 12.26 19.95 -46.13
C ILE A 421 12.89 21.32 -45.94
N SER A 422 14.07 21.49 -46.53
CA SER A 422 14.77 22.76 -46.67
C SER A 422 14.90 23.12 -48.15
N GLN A 423 15.11 24.40 -48.43
CA GLN A 423 15.42 24.90 -49.76
C GLN A 423 16.72 25.69 -49.74
N ILE A 424 17.51 25.58 -50.80
CA ILE A 424 18.69 26.39 -51.03
C ILE A 424 18.69 26.87 -52.49
N ARG A 425 19.23 28.06 -52.73
CA ARG A 425 19.45 28.58 -54.08
C ARG A 425 20.95 28.51 -54.37
N ASP A 426 21.30 27.94 -55.50
CA ASP A 426 22.67 27.94 -56.02
C ASP A 426 22.73 28.63 -57.39
N ALA A 427 23.90 28.60 -58.04
CA ALA A 427 24.11 29.18 -59.36
C ALA A 427 23.38 28.44 -60.50
N SER A 428 22.85 27.25 -60.24
CA SER A 428 22.12 26.37 -61.17
C SER A 428 20.61 26.35 -60.97
N GLY A 429 20.08 26.85 -59.85
CA GLY A 429 18.64 26.98 -59.59
C GLY A 429 18.26 26.81 -58.12
N LYS A 430 16.96 26.63 -57.83
CA LYS A 430 16.50 26.18 -56.50
C LYS A 430 16.68 24.68 -56.35
N LEU A 431 17.27 24.27 -55.23
CA LEU A 431 17.33 22.89 -54.77
C LEU A 431 16.46 22.74 -53.53
N TYR A 432 15.73 21.63 -53.45
CA TYR A 432 14.98 21.25 -52.25
C TYR A 432 15.57 19.98 -51.68
N THR A 433 15.96 20.02 -50.41
CA THR A 433 16.49 18.85 -49.70
C THR A 433 15.45 18.35 -48.70
N VAL A 434 15.11 17.08 -48.83
CA VAL A 434 14.23 16.34 -47.92
C VAL A 434 15.10 15.44 -47.06
N MET A 435 14.97 15.57 -45.74
CA MET A 435 15.51 14.61 -44.78
C MET A 435 14.33 13.86 -44.18
N LEU A 436 14.35 12.53 -44.29
CA LEU A 436 13.24 11.70 -43.84
C LEU A 436 13.70 10.49 -43.03
N ARG A 437 12.82 10.07 -42.12
CA ARG A 437 13.01 8.92 -41.24
C ARG A 437 11.81 7.98 -41.34
N ASP A 438 12.08 6.70 -41.52
CA ASP A 438 11.08 5.65 -41.41
C ASP A 438 10.68 5.48 -39.93
N ILE A 439 9.38 5.62 -39.64
CA ILE A 439 8.84 5.53 -38.28
C ILE A 439 7.97 4.28 -38.08
N THR A 440 8.04 3.30 -38.98
CA THR A 440 7.21 2.09 -38.95
C THR A 440 7.36 1.33 -37.63
N GLU A 441 8.59 1.04 -37.19
CA GLU A 441 8.85 0.32 -35.94
C GLU A 441 8.40 1.10 -34.71
N ARG A 442 8.65 2.41 -34.70
CA ARG A 442 8.22 3.30 -33.62
C ARG A 442 6.69 3.31 -33.49
N GLN A 443 5.97 3.40 -34.60
CA GLN A 443 4.52 3.42 -34.59
C GLN A 443 3.93 2.05 -34.21
N ARG A 444 4.56 0.94 -34.61
CA ARG A 444 4.19 -0.41 -34.14
C ARG A 444 4.40 -0.55 -32.63
N ALA A 445 5.54 -0.10 -32.10
CA ALA A 445 5.81 -0.14 -30.67
C ALA A 445 4.84 0.74 -29.86
N ASP A 446 4.54 1.94 -30.35
CA ASP A 446 3.59 2.85 -29.70
C ASP A 446 2.16 2.27 -29.70
N ASN A 447 1.74 1.63 -30.79
CA ASN A 447 0.43 0.98 -30.87
C ASN A 447 0.36 -0.27 -29.95
N ALA A 448 1.39 -1.11 -29.95
CA ALA A 448 1.46 -2.27 -29.06
C ALA A 448 1.45 -1.86 -27.58
N LEU A 449 2.16 -0.78 -27.23
CA LEU A 449 2.16 -0.23 -25.88
C LEU A 449 0.78 0.33 -25.50
N LYS A 450 0.09 1.02 -26.41
CA LYS A 450 -1.29 1.49 -26.19
C LYS A 450 -2.24 0.32 -25.97
N GLN A 451 -2.17 -0.71 -26.79
CA GLN A 451 -3.01 -1.89 -26.67
C GLN A 451 -2.76 -2.61 -25.34
N SER A 452 -1.50 -2.88 -24.98
CA SER A 452 -1.15 -3.51 -23.71
C SER A 452 -1.61 -2.69 -22.49
N ARG A 453 -1.55 -1.35 -22.57
CA ARG A 453 -2.08 -0.47 -21.51
C ARG A 453 -3.60 -0.57 -21.38
N GLU A 454 -4.32 -0.73 -22.49
CA GLU A 454 -5.76 -0.90 -22.46
C GLU A 454 -6.14 -2.27 -21.89
N GLU A 455 -5.49 -3.34 -22.34
CA GLU A 455 -5.67 -4.69 -21.79
C GLU A 455 -5.38 -4.75 -20.29
N LEU A 456 -4.32 -4.06 -19.82
CA LEU A 456 -4.02 -3.95 -18.40
C LEU A 456 -5.09 -3.16 -17.62
N ARG A 457 -5.66 -2.11 -18.22
CA ARG A 457 -6.76 -1.34 -17.60
C ARG A 457 -8.01 -2.19 -17.48
N GLU A 458 -8.41 -2.89 -18.53
CA GLU A 458 -9.57 -3.79 -18.52
C GLU A 458 -9.39 -4.92 -17.50
N LEU A 459 -8.21 -5.56 -17.47
CA LEU A 459 -7.91 -6.59 -16.48
C LEU A 459 -7.94 -6.06 -15.05
N SER A 460 -7.40 -4.85 -14.83
CA SER A 460 -7.43 -4.20 -13.51
C SER A 460 -8.86 -3.89 -13.06
N ALA A 461 -9.70 -3.38 -13.97
CA ALA A 461 -11.12 -3.13 -13.68
C ALA A 461 -11.87 -4.43 -13.36
N ASN A 462 -11.65 -5.49 -14.16
CA ASN A 462 -12.25 -6.79 -13.91
C ASN A 462 -11.82 -7.40 -12.57
N LEU A 463 -10.52 -7.36 -12.24
CA LEU A 463 -10.02 -7.84 -10.95
C LEU A 463 -10.59 -7.05 -9.77
N GLN A 464 -10.80 -5.74 -9.95
CA GLN A 464 -11.42 -4.90 -8.94
C GLN A 464 -12.89 -5.29 -8.73
N ASN A 465 -13.64 -5.50 -9.81
CA ASN A 465 -15.03 -5.97 -9.75
C ASN A 465 -15.15 -7.32 -9.04
N VAL A 466 -14.31 -8.30 -9.44
CA VAL A 466 -14.27 -9.63 -8.80
C VAL A 466 -13.94 -9.52 -7.31
N ARG A 467 -13.00 -8.65 -6.92
CA ARG A 467 -12.68 -8.43 -5.50
C ARG A 467 -13.83 -7.80 -4.73
N GLU A 468 -14.56 -6.86 -5.32
CA GLU A 468 -15.73 -6.25 -4.66
C GLU A 468 -16.89 -7.25 -4.53
N GLU A 469 -17.13 -8.09 -5.55
CA GLU A 469 -18.11 -9.18 -5.46
C GLU A 469 -17.75 -10.19 -4.36
N GLU A 470 -16.48 -10.55 -4.25
CA GLU A 470 -15.99 -11.47 -3.22
C GLU A 470 -16.15 -10.88 -1.81
N LYS A 471 -15.76 -9.61 -1.61
CA LYS A 471 -16.01 -8.90 -0.34
C LYS A 471 -17.50 -8.84 -0.02
N THR A 472 -18.35 -8.65 -1.04
CA THR A 472 -19.81 -8.61 -0.89
C THR A 472 -20.36 -9.97 -0.45
N ARG A 473 -19.84 -11.07 -1.00
CA ARG A 473 -20.21 -12.44 -0.59
C ARG A 473 -19.79 -12.72 0.86
N ILE A 474 -18.53 -12.44 1.20
CA ILE A 474 -17.98 -12.68 2.55
C ILE A 474 -18.77 -11.87 3.59
N ALA A 475 -19.11 -10.61 3.32
CA ALA A 475 -19.88 -9.79 4.24
C ALA A 475 -21.29 -10.32 4.50
N ARG A 476 -21.97 -10.85 3.46
CA ARG A 476 -23.28 -11.49 3.62
C ARG A 476 -23.18 -12.75 4.45
N GLU A 477 -22.22 -13.61 4.13
CA GLU A 477 -22.01 -14.87 4.85
C GLU A 477 -21.66 -14.65 6.33
N LEU A 478 -20.83 -13.64 6.63
CA LEU A 478 -20.53 -13.23 8.02
C LEU A 478 -21.77 -12.69 8.74
N HIS A 479 -22.63 -11.92 8.08
CA HIS A 479 -23.83 -11.37 8.72
C HIS A 479 -24.91 -12.43 8.94
N ASP A 480 -25.14 -13.27 7.94
CA ASP A 480 -26.19 -14.29 7.96
C ASP A 480 -25.83 -15.42 8.94
N ASP A 481 -24.58 -15.90 8.96
CA ASP A 481 -24.23 -17.03 9.83
C ASP A 481 -23.87 -16.57 11.26
N LEU A 482 -22.86 -15.71 11.40
CA LEU A 482 -22.39 -15.28 12.73
C LEU A 482 -23.39 -14.32 13.40
N GLY A 483 -24.04 -13.45 12.64
CA GLY A 483 -25.04 -12.52 13.19
C GLY A 483 -26.28 -13.25 13.73
N GLN A 484 -26.75 -14.29 13.05
CA GLN A 484 -27.87 -15.11 13.52
C GLN A 484 -27.49 -15.94 14.75
N GLN A 485 -26.32 -16.59 14.74
CA GLN A 485 -25.83 -17.38 15.89
C GLN A 485 -25.68 -16.52 17.15
N LEU A 486 -25.14 -15.31 17.04
CA LEU A 486 -25.00 -14.39 18.17
C LEU A 486 -26.36 -13.86 18.66
N THR A 487 -27.32 -13.69 17.76
CA THR A 487 -28.69 -13.29 18.11
C THR A 487 -29.42 -14.41 18.87
N ALA A 488 -29.29 -15.66 18.42
CA ALA A 488 -29.82 -16.82 19.11
C ALA A 488 -29.21 -16.96 20.52
N LEU A 489 -27.88 -16.82 20.63
CA LEU A 489 -27.19 -16.86 21.92
C LEU A 489 -27.65 -15.75 22.88
N LYS A 490 -27.92 -14.55 22.36
CA LYS A 490 -28.50 -13.44 23.14
C LYS A 490 -29.92 -13.75 23.62
N MET A 491 -30.74 -14.39 22.80
CA MET A 491 -32.09 -14.81 23.16
C MET A 491 -32.05 -15.90 24.24
N ASP A 492 -31.21 -16.93 24.08
CA ASP A 492 -31.02 -17.99 25.06
C ASP A 492 -30.56 -17.43 26.41
N LEU A 493 -29.61 -16.48 26.39
CA LEU A 493 -29.13 -15.81 27.59
C LEU A 493 -30.24 -14.99 28.27
N SER A 494 -31.08 -14.29 27.49
CA SER A 494 -32.21 -13.52 28.02
C SER A 494 -33.26 -14.43 28.67
N VAL A 495 -33.50 -15.62 28.09
CA VAL A 495 -34.39 -16.64 28.67
C VAL A 495 -33.86 -17.15 30.00
N VAL A 496 -32.55 -17.41 30.10
CA VAL A 496 -31.89 -17.81 31.36
C VAL A 496 -31.99 -16.69 32.40
N GLU A 497 -31.70 -15.44 32.03
CA GLU A 497 -31.86 -14.27 32.91
C GLU A 497 -33.30 -14.15 33.44
N GLN A 498 -34.30 -14.40 32.59
CA GLN A 498 -35.72 -14.29 32.96
C GLN A 498 -36.20 -15.45 33.84
N GLN A 499 -35.74 -16.68 33.59
CA GLN A 499 -36.04 -17.86 34.43
C GLN A 499 -35.44 -17.75 35.84
N LEU A 500 -34.33 -17.02 35.97
CA LEU A 500 -33.69 -16.74 37.26
C LEU A 500 -34.38 -15.59 38.03
N ARG A 501 -35.25 -14.80 37.38
CA ARG A 501 -36.02 -13.71 38.01
C ARG A 501 -37.43 -14.11 38.48
N VAL A 502 -37.79 -15.41 38.45
CA VAL A 502 -39.12 -15.89 38.85
C VAL A 502 -39.40 -15.60 40.33
N PRO A 503 -40.53 -14.96 40.69
CA PRO A 503 -40.87 -14.66 42.09
C PRO A 503 -41.10 -15.94 42.89
N GLY A 504 -40.42 -16.08 44.04
CA GLY A 504 -40.60 -17.20 44.99
C GLY A 504 -39.46 -18.22 45.05
N ARG A 505 -38.43 -18.11 44.21
CA ARG A 505 -37.13 -18.77 44.44
C ARG A 505 -36.15 -17.79 45.09
N THR A 506 -35.22 -18.31 45.90
CA THR A 506 -34.09 -17.55 46.47
C THR A 506 -33.45 -16.73 45.34
N GLN A 507 -33.24 -15.44 45.56
CA GLN A 507 -32.60 -14.56 44.58
C GLN A 507 -31.33 -15.24 44.04
N PRO A 508 -31.14 -15.32 42.71
CA PRO A 508 -29.91 -15.87 42.15
C PRO A 508 -28.72 -15.09 42.72
N ASP A 509 -27.64 -15.79 43.06
CA ASP A 509 -26.41 -15.18 43.58
C ASP A 509 -26.00 -13.99 42.72
N GLU A 510 -25.58 -12.91 43.38
CA GLU A 510 -25.20 -11.64 42.75
C GLU A 510 -24.10 -11.86 41.68
N ASP A 511 -23.24 -12.85 41.89
CA ASP A 511 -22.20 -13.30 40.98
C ASP A 511 -22.75 -13.92 39.68
N VAL A 512 -23.84 -14.70 39.76
CA VAL A 512 -24.48 -15.32 38.57
C VAL A 512 -25.15 -14.25 37.73
N GLN A 513 -25.83 -13.28 38.35
CA GLN A 513 -26.38 -12.13 37.63
C GLN A 513 -25.28 -11.29 36.97
N THR A 514 -24.17 -11.05 37.69
CA THR A 514 -23.04 -10.29 37.17
C THR A 514 -22.39 -11.01 35.97
N HIS A 515 -22.25 -12.34 36.04
CA HIS A 515 -21.70 -13.13 34.95
C HIS A 515 -22.59 -13.15 33.70
N LEU A 516 -23.91 -13.31 33.87
CA LEU A 516 -24.88 -13.25 32.77
C LEU A 516 -24.86 -11.86 32.10
N GLN A 517 -24.80 -10.78 32.89
CA GLN A 517 -24.62 -9.44 32.34
C GLN A 517 -23.29 -9.27 31.59
N GLY A 518 -22.21 -9.91 32.08
CA GLY A 518 -20.91 -9.95 31.41
C GLY A 518 -20.98 -10.64 30.05
N MET A 519 -21.61 -11.83 29.99
CA MET A 519 -21.84 -12.56 28.75
C MET A 519 -22.68 -11.75 27.77
N ARG A 520 -23.72 -11.07 28.24
CA ARG A 520 -24.57 -10.21 27.42
C ARG A 520 -23.77 -9.06 26.80
N ARG A 521 -22.91 -8.40 27.59
CA ARG A 521 -22.01 -7.34 27.10
C ARG A 521 -21.00 -7.87 26.08
N LEU A 522 -20.46 -9.07 26.28
CA LEU A 522 -19.54 -9.70 25.32
C LEU A 522 -20.24 -10.04 24.01
N ILE A 523 -21.45 -10.60 24.06
CA ILE A 523 -22.27 -10.85 22.87
C ILE A 523 -22.59 -9.53 22.15
N ASP A 524 -23.02 -8.50 22.87
CA ASP A 524 -23.29 -7.18 22.29
C ASP A 524 -22.03 -6.57 21.64
N ALA A 525 -20.86 -6.69 22.29
CA ALA A 525 -19.59 -6.25 21.73
C ALA A 525 -19.17 -7.04 20.49
N THR A 526 -19.47 -8.35 20.47
CA THR A 526 -19.13 -9.25 19.35
C THR A 526 -20.05 -9.01 18.17
N VAL A 527 -21.35 -8.83 18.40
CA VAL A 527 -22.33 -8.39 17.40
C VAL A 527 -21.92 -7.04 16.82
N ALA A 528 -21.52 -6.08 17.65
CA ALA A 528 -21.02 -4.80 17.18
C ALA A 528 -19.74 -4.96 16.35
N SER A 529 -18.84 -5.87 16.72
CA SER A 529 -17.62 -6.15 15.97
C SER A 529 -17.87 -6.86 14.64
N VAL A 530 -18.78 -7.83 14.59
CA VAL A 530 -19.21 -8.49 13.35
C VAL A 530 -19.91 -7.49 12.44
N ARG A 531 -20.79 -6.64 12.97
CA ARG A 531 -21.41 -5.54 12.20
C ARG A 531 -20.38 -4.55 11.67
N ARG A 532 -19.32 -4.26 12.44
CA ARG A 532 -18.22 -3.40 12.01
C ARG A 532 -17.39 -4.03 10.89
N ILE A 533 -17.01 -5.30 11.04
CA ILE A 533 -16.26 -6.06 10.02
C ILE A 533 -17.11 -6.23 8.76
N ALA A 534 -18.39 -6.53 8.93
CA ALA A 534 -19.35 -6.57 7.84
C ALA A 534 -19.39 -5.20 7.16
N ALA A 535 -19.60 -4.09 7.88
CA ALA A 535 -19.61 -2.73 7.32
C ALA A 535 -18.33 -2.32 6.57
N ASP A 536 -17.16 -2.76 7.05
CA ASP A 536 -15.88 -2.58 6.37
C ASP A 536 -15.78 -3.36 5.05
N LEU A 537 -16.38 -4.56 4.98
CA LEU A 537 -16.42 -5.42 3.78
C LEU A 537 -17.56 -5.06 2.81
N ARG A 538 -18.74 -4.74 3.35
CA ARG A 538 -19.97 -4.29 2.67
C ARG A 538 -20.85 -3.55 3.69
N PRO A 539 -21.32 -2.33 3.44
CA PRO A 539 -22.26 -1.69 4.35
C PRO A 539 -23.64 -2.37 4.29
N VAL A 540 -23.86 -3.46 5.03
CA VAL A 540 -25.17 -4.13 5.19
C VAL A 540 -26.23 -3.13 5.71
N MET A 541 -25.80 -2.12 6.48
CA MET A 541 -26.64 -0.99 6.91
C MET A 541 -27.24 -0.20 5.73
N LEU A 542 -26.60 -0.20 4.57
CA LEU A 542 -27.08 0.50 3.38
C LEU A 542 -28.31 -0.19 2.77
N ASP A 543 -28.37 -1.52 2.83
CA ASP A 543 -29.48 -2.31 2.28
C ASP A 543 -30.71 -2.30 3.21
N ASP A 544 -30.50 -2.34 4.53
CA ASP A 544 -31.58 -2.45 5.52
C ASP A 544 -32.13 -1.08 6.00
N LEU A 545 -31.28 -0.06 6.08
CA LEU A 545 -31.61 1.26 6.67
C LEU A 545 -31.46 2.43 5.68
N GLY A 546 -30.81 2.22 4.54
CA GLY A 546 -30.60 3.25 3.52
C GLY A 546 -29.34 4.10 3.73
N LEU A 547 -29.11 5.04 2.80
CA LEU A 547 -27.86 5.81 2.72
C LEU A 547 -27.60 6.70 3.94
N VAL A 548 -28.62 7.44 4.39
CA VAL A 548 -28.45 8.46 5.44
C VAL A 548 -28.04 7.82 6.78
N PRO A 549 -28.75 6.80 7.30
CA PRO A 549 -28.33 6.14 8.54
C PRO A 549 -26.95 5.48 8.44
N ALA A 550 -26.58 4.97 7.26
CA ALA A 550 -25.26 4.40 7.03
C ALA A 550 -24.14 5.45 7.11
N ILE A 551 -24.34 6.64 6.53
CA ILE A 551 -23.40 7.77 6.63
C ILE A 551 -23.30 8.26 8.09
N GLU A 552 -24.43 8.36 8.80
CA GLU A 552 -24.44 8.77 10.21
C GLU A 552 -23.67 7.80 11.11
N TRP A 553 -23.86 6.50 10.90
CA TRP A 553 -23.12 5.46 11.60
C TRP A 553 -21.62 5.56 11.30
N LEU A 554 -21.25 5.69 10.02
CA LEU A 554 -19.85 5.79 9.59
C LEU A 554 -19.16 7.03 10.18
N ALA A 555 -19.84 8.18 10.23
CA ALA A 555 -19.33 9.39 10.85
C ALA A 555 -19.10 9.22 12.35
N ASN A 556 -20.03 8.59 13.08
CA ASN A 556 -19.88 8.30 14.50
C ASN A 556 -18.72 7.32 14.76
N ASP A 557 -18.59 6.25 13.97
CA ASP A 557 -17.47 5.30 14.08
C ASP A 557 -16.13 6.00 13.84
N PHE A 558 -16.06 6.85 12.82
CA PHE A 558 -14.86 7.64 12.51
C PHE A 558 -14.44 8.54 13.68
N THR A 559 -15.38 9.28 14.27
CA THR A 559 -15.11 10.11 15.45
C THR A 559 -14.61 9.28 16.63
N ASN A 560 -15.26 8.14 16.92
CA ASN A 560 -14.85 7.25 18.00
C ASN A 560 -13.45 6.66 17.79
N ARG A 561 -13.08 6.36 16.53
CA ARG A 561 -11.84 5.67 16.19
C ARG A 561 -10.62 6.59 16.11
N TYR A 562 -10.80 7.79 15.56
CA TYR A 562 -9.71 8.72 15.28
C TYR A 562 -9.73 9.99 16.14
N GLY A 563 -10.80 10.22 16.92
CA GLY A 563 -10.95 11.41 17.75
C GLY A 563 -11.18 12.70 16.95
N ILE A 564 -11.53 12.60 15.66
CA ILE A 564 -11.78 13.74 14.77
C ILE A 564 -13.29 14.00 14.72
N ASP A 565 -13.69 15.24 14.96
CA ASP A 565 -15.11 15.63 14.97
C ASP A 565 -15.67 15.69 13.54
N VAL A 566 -16.87 15.12 13.32
CA VAL A 566 -17.54 15.09 12.02
C VAL A 566 -18.86 15.84 12.09
N GLU A 567 -18.82 17.08 11.60
CA GLU A 567 -20.00 17.94 11.43
C GLU A 567 -20.78 17.48 10.21
N ARG A 568 -22.08 17.22 10.39
CA ARG A 568 -22.94 16.59 9.38
C ARG A 568 -24.10 17.52 9.02
N HIS A 569 -24.31 17.70 7.73
CA HIS A 569 -25.47 18.39 7.19
C HIS A 569 -26.00 17.55 6.02
N ILE A 570 -27.09 16.83 6.22
CA ILE A 570 -27.62 15.90 5.22
C ILE A 570 -29.06 16.30 4.94
N GLU A 571 -29.27 17.08 3.87
CA GLU A 571 -30.58 17.53 3.43
C GLU A 571 -30.94 16.90 2.08
N THR A 572 -31.37 15.64 2.12
CA THR A 572 -31.76 14.88 0.91
C THR A 572 -33.22 15.09 0.50
N GLY A 573 -34.01 15.86 1.25
CA GLY A 573 -35.42 16.14 0.91
C GLY A 573 -36.32 14.91 0.79
N GLY A 574 -35.95 13.78 1.41
CA GLY A 574 -36.68 12.51 1.30
C GLY A 574 -36.40 11.71 0.03
N LEU A 575 -35.31 12.00 -0.69
CA LEU A 575 -34.92 11.28 -1.89
C LEU A 575 -34.69 9.77 -1.62
N THR A 576 -35.32 8.92 -2.42
CA THR A 576 -35.03 7.48 -2.43
C THR A 576 -33.90 7.20 -3.42
N PHE A 577 -32.77 6.69 -2.94
CA PHE A 577 -31.61 6.41 -3.77
C PHE A 577 -31.71 5.03 -4.45
N THR A 578 -31.17 4.92 -5.67
CA THR A 578 -30.91 3.61 -6.28
C THR A 578 -29.84 2.85 -5.49
N SER A 579 -29.86 1.52 -5.52
CA SER A 579 -28.85 0.71 -4.84
C SER A 579 -27.41 1.04 -5.30
N ALA A 580 -27.24 1.26 -6.62
CA ALA A 580 -25.97 1.71 -7.18
C ALA A 580 -25.57 3.12 -6.71
N GLY A 581 -26.54 4.06 -6.68
CA GLY A 581 -26.31 5.43 -6.22
C GLY A 581 -25.91 5.52 -4.75
N ALA A 582 -26.67 4.83 -3.88
CA ALA A 582 -26.38 4.75 -2.46
C ALA A 582 -24.99 4.14 -2.19
N THR A 583 -24.65 3.04 -2.88
CA THR A 583 -23.37 2.36 -2.69
C THR A 583 -22.21 3.27 -3.10
N THR A 584 -22.33 3.94 -4.24
CA THR A 584 -21.32 4.87 -4.73
C THR A 584 -21.10 6.04 -3.78
N LEU A 585 -22.17 6.71 -3.34
CA LEU A 585 -22.10 7.82 -2.39
C LEU A 585 -21.44 7.40 -1.08
N PHE A 586 -21.87 6.26 -0.51
CA PHE A 586 -21.29 5.73 0.72
C PHE A 586 -19.80 5.42 0.57
N ARG A 587 -19.39 4.75 -0.51
CA ARG A 587 -17.97 4.42 -0.76
C ARG A 587 -17.12 5.67 -0.97
N ILE A 588 -17.67 6.72 -1.57
CA ILE A 588 -16.97 8.02 -1.69
C ILE A 588 -16.78 8.65 -0.32
N VAL A 589 -17.81 8.66 0.55
CA VAL A 589 -17.67 9.14 1.93
C VAL A 589 -16.63 8.33 2.70
N GLN A 590 -16.68 7.00 2.61
CA GLN A 590 -15.73 6.11 3.29
C GLN A 590 -14.28 6.37 2.87
N GLU A 591 -14.04 6.48 1.56
CA GLU A 591 -12.72 6.77 1.03
C GLU A 591 -12.24 8.18 1.43
N ALA A 592 -13.14 9.17 1.38
CA ALA A 592 -12.83 10.54 1.80
C ALA A 592 -12.43 10.61 3.28
N LEU A 593 -13.22 10.02 4.18
CA LEU A 593 -12.90 9.97 5.62
C LEU A 593 -11.59 9.20 5.88
N THR A 594 -11.37 8.09 5.18
CA THR A 594 -10.11 7.33 5.28
C THR A 594 -8.91 8.17 4.86
N ASN A 595 -9.06 8.98 3.82
CA ASN A 595 -8.03 9.92 3.39
C ASN A 595 -7.76 10.99 4.42
N VAL A 596 -8.79 11.54 5.08
CA VAL A 596 -8.62 12.48 6.20
C VAL A 596 -7.78 11.84 7.32
N ALA A 597 -8.17 10.66 7.80
CA ALA A 597 -7.48 9.98 8.90
C ALA A 597 -6.01 9.64 8.58
N ARG A 598 -5.69 9.34 7.31
CA ARG A 598 -4.32 8.97 6.91
C ARG A 598 -3.45 10.16 6.53
N HIS A 599 -4.05 11.26 6.07
CA HIS A 599 -3.32 12.27 5.31
C HIS A 599 -3.60 13.71 5.69
N ALA A 600 -4.60 14.02 6.53
CA ALA A 600 -4.97 15.41 6.77
C ALA A 600 -4.36 16.03 8.04
N ASP A 601 -4.06 15.25 9.09
CA ASP A 601 -3.82 15.80 10.45
C ASP A 601 -4.91 16.82 10.85
N ALA A 602 -6.17 16.50 10.52
CA ALA A 602 -7.32 17.36 10.75
C ALA A 602 -7.90 17.17 12.15
N THR A 603 -8.49 18.23 12.70
CA THR A 603 -9.25 18.17 13.96
C THR A 603 -10.77 18.14 13.72
N ARG A 604 -11.21 18.51 12.52
CA ARG A 604 -12.63 18.52 12.13
C ARG A 604 -12.81 18.19 10.65
N VAL A 605 -13.90 17.48 10.35
CA VAL A 605 -14.42 17.24 9.00
C VAL A 605 -15.85 17.76 8.92
N ALA A 606 -16.18 18.46 7.84
CA ALA A 606 -17.54 18.82 7.47
C ALA A 606 -18.01 17.92 6.32
N LEU A 607 -19.07 17.16 6.55
CA LEU A 607 -19.75 16.33 5.57
C LEU A 607 -21.11 16.97 5.25
N ARG A 608 -21.30 17.35 3.98
CA ARG A 608 -22.57 17.84 3.46
C ARG A 608 -23.10 16.97 2.35
N LEU A 609 -24.40 16.68 2.37
CA LEU A 609 -25.08 15.95 1.30
C LEU A 609 -26.44 16.60 1.05
N ASP A 610 -26.51 17.37 -0.03
CA ASP A 610 -27.66 18.23 -0.34
C ASP A 610 -28.11 18.02 -1.79
N VAL A 611 -29.35 18.43 -2.11
CA VAL A 611 -29.90 18.36 -3.47
C VAL A 611 -30.11 19.78 -4.01
N GLU A 612 -29.38 20.14 -5.07
CA GLU A 612 -29.37 21.49 -5.65
C GLU A 612 -29.54 21.40 -7.18
N GLU A 613 -30.43 22.20 -7.77
CA GLU A 613 -30.57 22.42 -9.23
C GLU A 613 -30.64 21.13 -10.09
N GLY A 614 -31.22 20.04 -9.58
CA GLY A 614 -31.29 18.78 -10.31
C GLY A 614 -30.09 17.83 -10.09
N PHE A 615 -29.21 18.15 -9.15
CA PHE A 615 -28.03 17.36 -8.78
C PHE A 615 -28.04 16.98 -7.30
N CYS A 616 -27.54 15.79 -7.00
CA CYS A 616 -27.18 15.38 -5.64
C CYS A 616 -25.70 15.72 -5.42
N VAL A 617 -25.42 16.61 -4.47
CA VAL A 617 -24.09 17.15 -4.21
C VAL A 617 -23.58 16.65 -2.87
N LEU A 618 -22.51 15.85 -2.91
CA LEU A 618 -21.78 15.39 -1.75
C LEU A 618 -20.50 16.20 -1.59
N ARG A 619 -20.33 16.85 -0.44
CA ARG A 619 -19.11 17.58 -0.10
C ARG A 619 -18.48 17.05 1.19
N VAL A 620 -17.20 16.74 1.14
CA VAL A 620 -16.40 16.35 2.33
C VAL A 620 -15.20 17.27 2.41
N ALA A 621 -15.11 18.04 3.49
CA ALA A 621 -14.06 19.03 3.70
C ALA A 621 -13.41 18.86 5.07
N ASP A 622 -12.07 18.77 5.11
CA ASP A 622 -11.30 18.78 6.35
C ASP A 622 -10.58 20.12 6.57
N ASN A 623 -10.17 20.37 7.82
CA ASN A 623 -9.39 21.54 8.21
C ASN A 623 -7.89 21.24 8.38
N GLY A 624 -7.39 20.19 7.72
CA GLY A 624 -6.04 19.69 7.88
C GLY A 624 -4.97 20.47 7.12
N ARG A 625 -3.83 19.82 6.91
CA ARG A 625 -2.64 20.42 6.27
C ARG A 625 -2.83 20.84 4.81
N GLY A 626 -3.80 20.26 4.10
CA GLY A 626 -4.04 20.50 2.67
C GLY A 626 -2.87 20.11 1.76
N SER A 627 -2.94 20.52 0.49
CA SER A 627 -1.88 20.30 -0.51
C SER A 627 -1.57 21.58 -1.30
N ALA A 628 -0.34 21.68 -1.85
CA ALA A 628 0.03 22.79 -2.72
C ALA A 628 -0.67 22.70 -4.09
N PRO A 629 -1.03 23.82 -4.73
CA PRO A 629 -1.55 23.82 -6.10
C PRO A 629 -0.56 23.13 -7.04
N GLY A 630 -0.99 22.11 -7.78
CA GLY A 630 -0.12 21.27 -8.62
C GLY A 630 0.70 20.19 -7.89
N GLY A 631 0.45 19.94 -6.60
CA GLY A 631 1.04 18.82 -5.86
C GLY A 631 0.46 17.45 -6.22
N PRO A 632 0.86 16.35 -5.55
CA PRO A 632 0.41 14.98 -5.83
C PRO A 632 -1.12 14.74 -5.67
N ALA A 633 -1.85 15.72 -5.12
CA ALA A 633 -3.31 15.75 -5.08
C ALA A 633 -3.95 16.18 -6.43
N HIS A 634 -3.20 16.92 -7.26
CA HIS A 634 -3.60 17.37 -8.60
C HIS A 634 -2.99 16.53 -9.73
N GLU A 635 -2.00 15.67 -9.44
CA GLU A 635 -1.53 14.65 -10.38
C GLU A 635 -2.37 13.37 -10.24
N ASP A 636 -2.72 12.75 -11.39
CA ASP A 636 -3.51 11.51 -11.56
C ASP A 636 -2.89 10.23 -10.93
N LYS A 637 -2.28 10.30 -9.74
CA LYS A 637 -1.45 9.21 -9.17
C LYS A 637 -1.86 8.71 -7.79
N SER A 638 -2.83 9.32 -7.13
CA SER A 638 -3.34 8.81 -5.85
C SER A 638 -4.51 7.85 -6.09
N PHE A 639 -4.27 6.54 -5.89
CA PHE A 639 -5.25 5.48 -6.11
C PHE A 639 -6.62 5.72 -5.46
N GLY A 640 -6.66 6.36 -4.28
CA GLY A 640 -7.90 6.74 -3.60
C GLY A 640 -8.73 7.79 -4.34
N LEU A 641 -8.08 8.84 -4.87
CA LEU A 641 -8.76 9.90 -5.64
C LEU A 641 -9.14 9.41 -7.05
N ILE A 642 -8.33 8.54 -7.65
CA ILE A 642 -8.67 7.86 -8.92
C ILE A 642 -9.96 7.05 -8.73
N GLY A 643 -10.03 6.25 -7.65
CA GLY A 643 -11.21 5.46 -7.34
C GLY A 643 -12.47 6.31 -7.11
N ILE A 644 -12.35 7.48 -6.48
CA ILE A 644 -13.48 8.42 -6.32
C ILE A 644 -13.93 8.98 -7.69
N ARG A 645 -12.99 9.41 -8.55
CA ARG A 645 -13.32 9.95 -9.89
C ARG A 645 -13.96 8.89 -10.78
N GLU A 646 -13.44 7.69 -10.79
CA GLU A 646 -13.95 6.59 -11.61
C GLU A 646 -15.37 6.22 -11.19
N ARG A 647 -15.62 6.04 -9.88
CA ARG A 647 -16.97 5.78 -9.36
C ARG A 647 -17.95 6.91 -9.64
N ALA A 648 -17.50 8.17 -9.53
CA ALA A 648 -18.33 9.30 -9.88
C ALA A 648 -18.69 9.28 -11.38
N HIS A 649 -17.71 9.02 -12.24
CA HIS A 649 -17.89 8.96 -13.69
C HIS A 649 -18.84 7.83 -14.12
N MET A 650 -18.80 6.67 -13.46
CA MET A 650 -19.71 5.54 -13.73
C MET A 650 -21.20 5.89 -13.58
N LEU A 651 -21.55 6.90 -12.77
CA LEU A 651 -22.92 7.39 -12.60
C LEU A 651 -23.15 8.74 -13.30
N GLY A 652 -22.29 9.13 -14.24
CA GLY A 652 -22.37 10.41 -14.94
C GLY A 652 -22.10 11.64 -14.06
N GLY A 653 -21.48 11.44 -12.90
CA GLY A 653 -21.13 12.50 -11.95
C GLY A 653 -19.79 13.18 -12.26
N SER A 654 -19.59 14.34 -11.63
CA SER A 654 -18.36 15.12 -11.73
C SER A 654 -17.71 15.28 -10.36
N VAL A 655 -16.37 15.41 -10.33
CA VAL A 655 -15.59 15.57 -9.10
C VAL A 655 -14.74 16.81 -9.19
N THR A 656 -14.87 17.69 -8.21
CA THR A 656 -14.01 18.86 -8.00
C THR A 656 -13.25 18.72 -6.69
N ILE A 657 -11.99 19.16 -6.68
CA ILE A 657 -11.12 19.08 -5.52
C ILE A 657 -10.52 20.45 -5.30
N ASP A 658 -10.78 21.00 -4.12
CA ASP A 658 -10.24 22.27 -3.66
C ASP A 658 -9.34 22.02 -2.46
N THR A 659 -8.07 22.40 -2.58
CA THR A 659 -7.13 22.30 -1.47
C THR A 659 -6.09 23.40 -1.55
N ALA A 660 -5.64 23.85 -0.38
CA ALA A 660 -4.53 24.76 -0.24
C ALA A 660 -3.78 24.46 1.06
N LEU A 661 -2.47 24.77 1.09
CA LEU A 661 -1.63 24.59 2.26
C LEU A 661 -2.26 25.28 3.48
N ALA A 662 -2.39 24.55 4.59
CA ALA A 662 -2.98 25.01 5.85
C ALA A 662 -4.45 25.50 5.78
N ARG A 663 -5.17 25.22 4.68
CA ARG A 663 -6.62 25.44 4.55
C ARG A 663 -7.41 24.14 4.42
N GLY A 664 -6.74 22.99 4.58
CA GLY A 664 -7.36 21.68 4.46
C GLY A 664 -7.63 21.24 3.03
N PHE A 665 -8.50 20.24 2.92
CA PHE A 665 -8.80 19.57 1.67
C PHE A 665 -10.32 19.36 1.55
N SER A 666 -10.89 19.69 0.39
CA SER A 666 -12.32 19.63 0.11
C SER A 666 -12.55 18.87 -1.19
N ILE A 667 -13.31 17.79 -1.12
CA ILE A 667 -13.83 17.08 -2.30
C ILE A 667 -15.31 17.41 -2.43
N THR A 668 -15.73 17.82 -3.63
CA THR A 668 -17.14 17.97 -3.97
C THR A 668 -17.45 17.06 -5.16
N VAL A 669 -18.46 16.21 -5.01
CA VAL A 669 -18.94 15.29 -6.04
C VAL A 669 -20.40 15.63 -6.34
N ALA A 670 -20.73 15.83 -7.61
CA ALA A 670 -22.08 16.13 -8.06
C ALA A 670 -22.59 15.04 -9.01
N PHE A 671 -23.73 14.46 -8.69
CA PHE A 671 -24.41 13.44 -9.49
C PHE A 671 -25.72 13.98 -10.07
N PRO A 672 -26.04 13.76 -11.35
CA PRO A 672 -27.36 14.06 -11.88
C PRO A 672 -28.44 13.30 -11.09
N LEU A 673 -29.50 13.97 -10.63
CA LEU A 673 -30.55 13.32 -9.83
C LEU A 673 -31.13 12.09 -10.52
N SER A 674 -31.28 12.13 -11.85
CA SER A 674 -31.80 11.01 -12.66
C SER A 674 -30.97 9.72 -12.58
N THR A 675 -29.70 9.76 -12.18
CA THR A 675 -28.85 8.55 -12.09
C THR A 675 -28.80 7.97 -10.69
N VAL A 676 -29.08 8.78 -9.66
CA VAL A 676 -29.02 8.40 -8.25
C VAL A 676 -30.39 8.22 -7.61
N GLN A 677 -31.46 8.80 -8.16
CA GLN A 677 -32.83 8.71 -7.66
C GLN A 677 -33.57 7.48 -8.23
N GLN A 678 -34.30 6.75 -7.39
CA GLN A 678 -35.28 5.77 -7.86
C GLN A 678 -36.48 6.50 -8.45
N GLU A 679 -36.83 6.19 -9.71
CA GLU A 679 -38.12 6.59 -10.27
C GLU A 679 -39.24 5.97 -9.43
N THR A 680 -40.07 6.81 -8.83
CA THR A 680 -41.29 6.34 -8.17
C THR A 680 -42.25 5.89 -9.28
N PRO A 681 -42.69 4.62 -9.32
CA PRO A 681 -43.66 4.22 -10.33
C PRO A 681 -44.93 5.05 -10.13
N ILE A 682 -45.30 5.81 -11.16
CA ILE A 682 -46.63 6.45 -11.23
C ILE A 682 -47.63 5.30 -11.20
N THR A 683 -48.51 5.35 -10.21
CA THR A 683 -49.41 4.26 -9.80
C THR A 683 -50.44 3.92 -10.87
#